data_AF-A0ABF7QFC7-F1
#
_entry.id   AF-A0ABF7QFC7-F1
#
_cell.length_a   1.000
_cell.length_b   1.000
_cell.length_c   1.000
_cell.angle_alpha   90.00
_cell.angle_beta   90.00
_cell.angle_gamma   90.00
#
_symmetry.space_group_name_H-M   'P 1'
#
loop_
_entity.id
_entity.type
_entity.pdbx_description
1 polymer ?
#
loop_
_entity_poly.entity_id
_entity_poly.type
_entity_poly.pdbx_seq_one_letter_code
_entity_poly.pdbx_strand_id
1 'polypeptide(L)'
;MGGAVVNRLLIEAADHYNAGRSEPAQALCRDILDRQSDHLPALHLSAILAFADGRMSEGAALLGRLFAHDPGHAPAYVTLGDALAVKGERHGAADAFARAAALRPRDASIHSKLGTALLALSRFAEAEAAYRRALALDPALSHARWNLALALTRQGRLAEAEAAYRALLDHDPAHPDGWRALAHVLADQGRYDAAVPAYRQALAAQPADAGLHVSLGDVLYKQRAFADAARHYRLAAELAPDDANAARLLGHALHEAGRATEAIDAYRRAVALDPTDVVVLSNLAACLCGAGQLEAAAAACEHALALQPDHAPAHTNLGIIHEKRGEIDAAVSAHRRAIAADPAYAKGHANLAVALRNAGDIDAALAASHRAVALAPDNALARYNHAHFLLMCGDLPNGFAEHRWGRDCPDLAAGMPRFDVPEWQGEPLEGRTLLLFAEYGIGDALQFVRYIDRVKRMGGSVVLQVQPAIAPLLRCLEGVTVLARGETLPPCDLQLPLMDLPRIFGTTLETIPADVPYLTADPIKMAAWRNVLGRAPQLKVGVVWAGNPRHKGDRQRSLAARDVLPRLLMPGVQLYSLQKEPRPDDAPTLLDLGSDIIDFAPLLKDFAETAAAVSALDLVISVDTSVAHLAGALGRPVWMLLPYALDWRWLRDRADTPWYPTMRLFRQERPMAWDGVLARTAAELARVAAGERGLLLPESMPS
;
A
#
# COMPACT_ATOMS: atom_id res chain seq x y z
N MET A 1 73.77 48.75 -21.02
CA MET A 1 72.72 49.72 -20.62
C MET A 1 71.29 49.31 -21.02
N GLY A 2 71.07 48.43 -22.00
CA GLY A 2 69.72 48.11 -22.50
C GLY A 2 68.78 47.37 -21.52
N GLY A 3 69.27 46.40 -20.73
CA GLY A 3 68.40 45.61 -19.84
C GLY A 3 67.70 46.39 -18.72
N ALA A 4 68.33 47.45 -18.20
CA ALA A 4 67.74 48.29 -17.16
C ALA A 4 66.59 49.17 -17.68
N VAL A 5 66.64 49.56 -18.96
CA VAL A 5 65.59 50.33 -19.62
C VAL A 5 64.40 49.43 -19.94
N VAL A 6 64.65 48.23 -20.48
CA VAL A 6 63.60 47.24 -20.78
C VAL A 6 62.84 46.83 -19.51
N ASN A 7 63.55 46.56 -18.41
CA ASN A 7 62.90 46.22 -17.13
C ASN A 7 62.02 47.36 -16.60
N ARG A 8 62.43 48.63 -16.77
CA ARG A 8 61.63 49.79 -16.36
C ARG A 8 60.35 49.90 -17.19
N LEU A 9 60.47 49.76 -18.52
CA LEU A 9 59.33 49.80 -19.43
C LEU A 9 58.34 48.65 -19.15
N LEU A 10 58.83 47.47 -18.78
CA LEU A 10 57.96 46.33 -18.44
C LEU A 10 57.15 46.60 -17.17
N ILE A 11 57.79 47.15 -16.13
CA ILE A 11 57.11 47.52 -14.88
C ILE A 11 56.02 48.57 -15.19
N GLU A 12 56.36 49.60 -15.96
CA GLU A 12 55.41 50.63 -16.37
C GLU A 12 54.25 50.06 -17.20
N ALA A 13 54.53 49.14 -18.13
CA ALA A 13 53.51 48.43 -18.91
C ALA A 13 52.58 47.61 -18.01
N ALA A 14 53.11 46.91 -17.01
CA ALA A 14 52.33 46.16 -16.03
C ALA A 14 51.47 47.08 -15.16
N ASP A 15 51.99 48.24 -14.73
CA ASP A 15 51.24 49.24 -13.96
C ASP A 15 50.09 49.84 -14.79
N HIS A 16 50.32 50.11 -16.07
CA HIS A 16 49.26 50.54 -16.99
C HIS A 16 48.18 49.47 -17.14
N TYR A 17 48.56 48.20 -17.33
CA TYR A 17 47.61 47.08 -17.41
C TYR A 17 46.80 46.93 -16.12
N ASN A 18 47.46 46.93 -14.96
CA ASN A 18 46.81 46.81 -13.65
C ASN A 18 45.86 47.98 -13.36
N ALA A 19 46.11 49.16 -13.94
CA ALA A 19 45.23 50.32 -13.86
C ALA A 19 44.15 50.37 -14.97
N GLY A 20 43.97 49.29 -15.74
CA GLY A 20 42.96 49.19 -16.80
C GLY A 20 43.27 50.00 -18.07
N ARG A 21 44.50 50.49 -18.23
CA ARG A 21 44.93 51.30 -19.38
C ARG A 21 45.62 50.41 -20.42
N SER A 22 44.83 49.70 -21.23
CA SER A 22 45.33 48.73 -22.23
C SER A 22 46.20 49.36 -23.32
N GLU A 23 45.81 50.50 -23.89
CA GLU A 23 46.56 51.13 -25.00
C GLU A 23 47.99 51.55 -24.61
N PRO A 24 48.21 52.28 -23.50
CA PRO A 24 49.57 52.59 -23.04
C PRO A 24 50.40 51.34 -22.72
N ALA A 25 49.79 50.31 -22.11
CA ALA A 25 50.48 49.05 -21.82
C ALA A 25 50.93 48.34 -23.11
N GLN A 26 50.10 48.34 -24.15
CA GLN A 26 50.43 47.77 -25.45
C GLN A 26 51.53 48.54 -26.17
N ALA A 27 51.49 49.89 -26.12
CA ALA A 27 52.53 50.73 -26.69
C ALA A 27 53.90 50.42 -26.06
N LEU A 28 53.95 50.35 -24.73
CA LEU A 28 55.17 50.00 -23.98
C LEU A 28 55.64 48.57 -24.25
N CYS A 29 54.74 47.60 -24.36
CA CYS A 29 55.10 46.23 -24.74
C CYS A 29 55.66 46.14 -26.16
N ARG A 30 55.09 46.88 -27.13
CA ARG A 30 55.62 46.97 -28.50
C ARG A 30 57.02 47.58 -28.51
N ASP A 31 57.20 48.66 -27.77
CA ASP A 31 58.48 49.34 -27.56
C ASP A 31 59.57 48.41 -26.97
N ILE A 32 59.18 47.46 -26.13
CA ILE A 32 60.08 46.42 -25.60
C ILE A 32 60.39 45.38 -26.69
N LEU A 33 59.37 44.91 -27.42
CA LEU A 33 59.52 43.87 -28.43
C LEU A 33 60.27 44.36 -29.69
N ASP A 34 60.20 45.65 -30.01
CA ASP A 34 60.99 46.27 -31.08
C ASP A 34 62.49 46.32 -30.71
N ARG A 35 62.80 46.46 -29.41
CA ARG A 35 64.17 46.45 -28.89
C ARG A 35 64.69 45.03 -28.62
N GLN A 36 63.80 44.10 -28.24
CA GLN A 36 64.08 42.70 -27.89
C GLN A 36 62.89 41.82 -28.28
N SER A 37 62.93 41.26 -29.50
CA SER A 37 61.81 40.54 -30.10
C SER A 37 61.39 39.24 -29.38
N ASP A 38 62.27 38.70 -28.54
CA ASP A 38 62.12 37.46 -27.78
C ASP A 38 61.94 37.71 -26.26
N HIS A 39 61.69 38.95 -25.85
CA HIS A 39 61.51 39.29 -24.44
C HIS A 39 60.22 38.66 -23.85
N LEU A 40 60.39 37.51 -23.18
CA LEU A 40 59.29 36.63 -22.73
C LEU A 40 58.21 37.35 -21.90
N PRO A 41 58.52 38.18 -20.89
CA PRO A 41 57.49 38.88 -20.12
C PRO A 41 56.65 39.86 -20.97
N ALA A 42 57.27 40.50 -21.97
CA ALA A 42 56.56 41.41 -22.86
C ALA A 42 55.71 40.65 -23.87
N LEU A 43 56.17 39.49 -24.38
CA LEU A 43 55.34 38.59 -25.19
C LEU A 43 54.13 38.10 -24.41
N HIS A 44 54.31 37.70 -23.14
CA HIS A 44 53.23 37.22 -22.29
C HIS A 44 52.22 38.32 -21.97
N LEU A 45 52.68 39.50 -21.53
CA LEU A 45 51.80 40.64 -21.26
C LEU A 45 51.06 41.12 -22.52
N SER A 46 51.73 41.13 -23.68
CA SER A 46 51.07 41.43 -24.97
C SER A 46 49.96 40.43 -25.30
N ALA A 47 50.18 39.14 -25.03
CA ALA A 47 49.16 38.12 -25.26
C ALA A 47 47.95 38.29 -24.32
N ILE A 48 48.19 38.59 -23.03
CA ILE A 48 47.12 38.90 -22.07
C ILE A 48 46.28 40.08 -22.56
N LEU A 49 46.94 41.17 -22.98
CA LEU A 49 46.28 42.37 -23.52
C LEU A 49 45.48 42.05 -24.80
N ALA A 50 46.03 41.23 -25.71
CA ALA A 50 45.32 40.81 -26.91
C ALA A 50 44.07 39.97 -26.58
N PHE A 51 44.13 39.05 -25.62
CA PHE A 51 42.96 38.28 -25.18
C PHE A 51 41.92 39.15 -24.48
N ALA A 52 42.34 40.11 -23.66
CA ALA A 52 41.45 41.07 -23.00
C ALA A 52 40.66 41.92 -24.02
N ASP A 53 41.27 42.26 -25.17
CA ASP A 53 40.62 42.98 -26.27
C ASP A 53 39.86 42.07 -27.25
N GLY A 54 39.74 40.77 -26.99
CA GLY A 54 39.09 39.80 -27.87
C GLY A 54 39.89 39.40 -29.12
N ARG A 55 41.15 39.83 -29.25
CA ARG A 55 42.05 39.52 -30.37
C ARG A 55 42.70 38.15 -30.19
N MET A 56 41.89 37.10 -30.24
CA MET A 56 42.29 35.71 -29.93
C MET A 56 43.43 35.18 -30.81
N SER A 57 43.39 35.41 -32.12
CA SER A 57 44.43 34.93 -33.04
C SER A 57 45.78 35.59 -32.79
N GLU A 58 45.78 36.89 -32.48
CA GLU A 58 46.99 37.63 -32.16
C GLU A 58 47.58 37.19 -30.82
N GLY A 59 46.74 37.03 -29.79
CA GLY A 59 47.17 36.50 -28.49
C GLY A 59 47.77 35.09 -28.61
N ALA A 60 47.15 34.20 -29.38
CA ALA A 60 47.67 32.86 -29.63
C ALA A 60 49.00 32.88 -30.41
N ALA A 61 49.16 33.77 -31.39
CA ALA A 61 50.42 33.92 -32.13
C ALA A 61 51.55 34.45 -31.23
N LEU A 62 51.25 35.39 -30.33
CA LEU A 62 52.18 35.91 -29.33
C LEU A 62 52.60 34.83 -28.33
N LEU A 63 51.66 34.01 -27.86
CA LEU A 63 51.99 32.84 -27.02
C LEU A 63 52.78 31.78 -27.80
N GLY A 64 52.47 31.54 -29.08
CA GLY A 64 53.23 30.63 -29.93
C GLY A 64 54.70 31.05 -30.09
N ARG A 65 54.96 32.35 -30.29
CA ARG A 65 56.31 32.92 -30.27
C ARG A 65 56.97 32.73 -28.91
N LEU A 66 56.24 32.97 -27.82
CA LEU A 66 56.75 32.76 -26.46
C LEU A 66 57.18 31.31 -26.25
N PHE A 67 56.34 30.33 -26.60
CA PHE A 67 56.64 28.91 -26.43
C PHE A 67 57.78 28.41 -27.33
N ALA A 68 58.04 29.08 -28.48
CA ALA A 68 59.20 28.76 -29.31
C ALA A 68 60.53 29.11 -28.62
N HIS A 69 60.52 30.10 -27.73
CA HIS A 69 61.70 30.53 -26.96
C HIS A 69 61.76 29.90 -25.56
N ASP A 70 60.61 29.72 -24.90
CA ASP A 70 60.48 29.03 -23.62
C ASP A 70 59.29 28.07 -23.62
N PRO A 71 59.49 26.79 -24.01
CA PRO A 71 58.47 25.75 -23.95
C PRO A 71 57.97 25.45 -22.52
N GLY A 72 58.68 25.90 -21.49
CA GLY A 72 58.38 25.65 -20.08
C GLY A 72 57.67 26.80 -19.35
N HIS A 73 57.22 27.84 -20.06
CA HIS A 73 56.61 29.03 -19.43
C HIS A 73 55.17 28.75 -18.93
N ALA A 74 55.07 28.19 -17.73
CA ALA A 74 53.80 27.80 -17.11
C ALA A 74 52.72 28.91 -17.07
N PRO A 75 53.03 30.20 -16.77
CA PRO A 75 52.02 31.26 -16.77
C PRO A 75 51.35 31.47 -18.14
N ALA A 76 52.07 31.30 -19.26
CA ALA A 76 51.46 31.42 -20.59
C ALA A 76 50.47 30.27 -20.86
N TYR A 77 50.76 29.05 -20.38
CA TYR A 77 49.82 27.94 -20.51
C TYR A 77 48.53 28.17 -19.71
N VAL A 78 48.59 28.84 -18.54
CA VAL A 78 47.38 29.26 -17.80
C VAL A 78 46.60 30.29 -18.61
N THR A 79 47.26 31.32 -19.14
CA THR A 79 46.63 32.35 -19.97
C THR A 79 45.99 31.75 -21.24
N LEU A 80 46.67 30.81 -21.90
CA LEU A 80 46.14 30.09 -23.04
C LEU A 80 44.90 29.28 -22.66
N GLY A 81 44.95 28.53 -21.55
CA GLY A 81 43.84 27.74 -21.06
C GLY A 81 42.61 28.59 -20.75
N ASP A 82 42.80 29.74 -20.11
CA ASP A 82 41.72 30.69 -19.81
C ASP A 82 41.06 31.24 -21.10
N ALA A 83 41.88 31.67 -22.07
CA ALA A 83 41.39 32.18 -23.35
C ALA A 83 40.61 31.11 -24.14
N LEU A 84 41.12 29.88 -24.17
CA LEU A 84 40.45 28.75 -24.84
C LEU A 84 39.14 28.37 -24.13
N ALA A 85 39.10 28.42 -22.80
CA ALA A 85 37.88 28.17 -22.03
C ALA A 85 36.79 29.21 -22.35
N VAL A 86 37.14 30.49 -22.41
CA VAL A 86 36.21 31.58 -22.80
C VAL A 86 35.68 31.38 -24.22
N LYS A 87 36.52 30.93 -25.15
CA LYS A 87 36.11 30.62 -26.54
C LYS A 87 35.26 29.36 -26.66
N GLY A 88 35.20 28.52 -25.62
CA GLY A 88 34.50 27.24 -25.63
C GLY A 88 35.33 26.07 -26.19
N GLU A 89 36.63 26.25 -26.43
CA GLU A 89 37.55 25.19 -26.87
C GLU A 89 38.01 24.32 -25.68
N ARG A 90 37.07 23.54 -25.15
CA ARG A 90 37.21 22.79 -23.89
C ARG A 90 38.40 21.81 -23.86
N HIS A 91 38.68 21.13 -24.98
CA HIS A 91 39.80 20.20 -25.11
C HIS A 91 41.15 20.93 -25.02
N GLY A 92 41.33 22.00 -25.82
CA GLY A 92 42.55 22.79 -25.80
C GLY A 92 42.78 23.48 -24.45
N ALA A 93 41.71 23.94 -23.79
CA ALA A 93 41.79 24.48 -22.44
C ALA A 93 42.31 23.45 -21.42
N ALA A 94 41.75 22.23 -21.44
CA ALA A 94 42.21 21.15 -20.56
C ALA A 94 43.68 20.79 -20.81
N ASP A 95 44.11 20.69 -22.08
CA ASP A 95 45.49 20.39 -22.44
C ASP A 95 46.47 21.49 -21.99
N ALA A 96 46.10 22.76 -22.17
CA ALA A 96 46.88 23.90 -21.71
C ALA A 96 47.02 23.92 -20.18
N PHE A 97 45.91 23.73 -19.44
CA PHE A 97 45.97 23.65 -17.99
C PHE A 97 46.75 22.42 -17.48
N ALA A 98 46.68 21.28 -18.17
CA ALA A 98 47.44 20.08 -17.82
C ALA A 98 48.95 20.32 -17.96
N ARG A 99 49.38 21.00 -19.04
CA ARG A 99 50.79 21.42 -19.21
C ARG A 99 51.21 22.41 -18.12
N ALA A 100 50.39 23.40 -17.81
CA ALA A 100 50.66 24.34 -16.73
C ALA A 100 50.79 23.63 -15.36
N ALA A 101 49.93 22.65 -15.08
CA ALA A 101 49.94 21.88 -13.84
C ALA A 101 51.18 20.98 -13.72
N ALA A 102 51.66 20.41 -14.82
CA ALA A 102 52.89 19.62 -14.86
C ALA A 102 54.14 20.49 -14.57
N LEU A 103 54.16 21.72 -15.08
CA LEU A 103 55.25 22.67 -14.87
C LEU A 103 55.22 23.32 -13.46
N ARG A 104 54.03 23.47 -12.87
CA ARG A 104 53.83 24.01 -11.51
C ARG A 104 52.94 23.11 -10.65
N PRO A 105 53.45 21.95 -10.17
CA PRO A 105 52.65 20.93 -9.49
C PRO A 105 52.17 21.32 -8.07
N ARG A 106 52.59 22.48 -7.55
CA ARG A 106 52.21 23.03 -6.23
C ARG A 106 51.28 24.25 -6.32
N ASP A 107 50.77 24.59 -7.50
CA ASP A 107 49.82 25.69 -7.69
C ASP A 107 48.37 25.15 -7.66
N ALA A 108 47.65 25.43 -6.58
CA ALA A 108 46.29 24.93 -6.37
C ALA A 108 45.28 25.48 -7.41
N SER A 109 45.47 26.71 -7.87
CA SER A 109 44.58 27.39 -8.82
C SER A 109 44.59 26.70 -10.18
N ILE A 110 45.78 26.29 -10.65
CA ILE A 110 45.92 25.59 -11.93
C ILE A 110 45.22 24.23 -11.90
N HIS A 111 45.38 23.47 -10.81
CA HIS A 111 44.68 22.18 -10.64
C HIS A 111 43.15 22.35 -10.58
N SER A 112 42.66 23.42 -9.95
CA SER A 112 41.22 23.75 -9.92
C SER A 112 40.67 24.09 -11.32
N LYS A 113 41.42 24.88 -12.10
CA LYS A 113 41.09 25.22 -13.50
C LYS A 113 41.11 23.99 -14.41
N LEU A 114 42.13 23.14 -14.27
CA LEU A 114 42.23 21.86 -14.98
C LEU A 114 41.01 20.98 -14.67
N GLY A 115 40.67 20.81 -13.39
CA GLY A 115 39.50 20.04 -12.97
C GLY A 115 38.22 20.56 -13.60
N THR A 116 38.03 21.88 -13.68
CA THR A 116 36.85 22.53 -14.28
C THR A 116 36.76 22.27 -15.78
N ALA A 117 37.88 22.38 -16.50
CA ALA A 117 37.92 22.05 -17.93
C ALA A 117 37.61 20.57 -18.18
N LEU A 118 38.16 19.67 -17.37
CA LEU A 118 37.90 18.21 -17.46
C LEU A 118 36.45 17.85 -17.11
N LEU A 119 35.86 18.52 -16.12
CA LEU A 119 34.46 18.32 -15.74
C LEU A 119 33.52 18.72 -16.89
N ALA A 120 33.80 19.82 -17.58
CA ALA A 120 33.03 20.27 -18.75
C ALA A 120 33.16 19.32 -19.97
N LEU A 121 34.19 18.46 -19.98
CA LEU A 121 34.41 17.37 -20.94
C LEU A 121 33.81 16.03 -20.48
N SER A 122 33.13 15.99 -19.33
CA SER A 122 32.66 14.74 -18.70
C SER A 122 33.77 13.73 -18.37
N ARG A 123 35.03 14.17 -18.27
CA ARG A 123 36.18 13.34 -17.84
C ARG A 123 36.26 13.30 -16.32
N PHE A 124 35.23 12.71 -15.69
CA PHE A 124 34.96 12.86 -14.26
C PHE A 124 36.09 12.35 -13.34
N ALA A 125 36.71 11.21 -13.66
CA ALA A 125 37.79 10.64 -12.84
C ALA A 125 39.06 11.53 -12.85
N GLU A 126 39.37 12.13 -14.00
CA GLU A 126 40.51 13.04 -14.13
C GLU A 126 40.22 14.39 -13.48
N ALA A 127 38.97 14.88 -13.62
CA ALA A 127 38.52 16.07 -12.93
C ALA A 127 38.61 15.91 -11.40
N GLU A 128 38.17 14.77 -10.87
CA GLU A 128 38.29 14.40 -9.46
C GLU A 128 39.74 14.40 -8.98
N ALA A 129 40.66 13.78 -9.74
CA ALA A 129 42.08 13.78 -9.40
C ALA A 129 42.67 15.20 -9.33
N ALA A 130 42.31 16.05 -10.30
CA ALA A 130 42.72 17.45 -10.33
C ALA A 130 42.13 18.25 -9.14
N TYR A 131 40.85 18.06 -8.81
CA TYR A 131 40.23 18.74 -7.66
C TYR A 131 40.79 18.30 -6.32
N ARG A 132 41.04 17.00 -6.12
CA ARG A 132 41.70 16.51 -4.89
C ARG A 132 43.11 17.08 -4.77
N ARG A 133 43.84 17.19 -5.88
CA ARG A 133 45.16 17.83 -5.88
C ARG A 133 45.08 19.31 -5.52
N ALA A 134 44.11 20.04 -6.08
CA ALA A 134 43.87 21.44 -5.73
C ALA A 134 43.57 21.60 -4.23
N LEU A 135 42.67 20.78 -3.68
CA LEU A 135 42.26 20.84 -2.28
C LEU A 135 43.33 20.37 -1.29
N ALA A 136 44.25 19.49 -1.73
CA ALA A 136 45.42 19.12 -0.93
C ALA A 136 46.46 20.26 -0.82
N LEU A 137 46.48 21.17 -1.80
CA LEU A 137 47.38 22.33 -1.82
C LEU A 137 46.76 23.54 -1.15
N ASP A 138 45.47 23.78 -1.40
CA ASP A 138 44.68 24.83 -0.75
C ASP A 138 43.29 24.28 -0.42
N PRO A 139 43.05 23.89 0.85
CA PRO A 139 41.75 23.44 1.28
C PRO A 139 40.68 24.52 1.08
N ALA A 140 40.97 25.82 1.16
CA ALA A 140 39.94 26.87 1.20
C ALA A 140 39.17 27.08 -0.12
N LEU A 141 39.54 26.40 -1.20
CA LEU A 141 38.91 26.52 -2.53
C LEU A 141 37.47 25.96 -2.58
N SER A 142 36.48 26.77 -2.17
CA SER A 142 35.06 26.38 -2.14
C SER A 142 34.53 25.87 -3.49
N HIS A 143 34.86 26.54 -4.60
CA HIS A 143 34.48 26.11 -5.95
C HIS A 143 35.07 24.73 -6.33
N ALA A 144 36.28 24.41 -5.87
CA ALA A 144 36.90 23.10 -6.10
C ALA A 144 36.22 22.00 -5.26
N ARG A 145 35.76 22.31 -4.04
CA ARG A 145 34.97 21.38 -3.20
C ARG A 145 33.62 21.04 -3.83
N TRP A 146 32.88 22.07 -4.26
CA TRP A 146 31.61 21.89 -4.97
C TRP A 146 31.78 20.99 -6.20
N ASN A 147 32.76 21.30 -7.05
CA ASN A 147 32.96 20.54 -8.27
C ASN A 147 33.53 19.13 -8.04
N LEU A 148 34.31 18.91 -6.98
CA LEU A 148 34.71 17.57 -6.56
C LEU A 148 33.47 16.74 -6.20
N ALA A 149 32.57 17.29 -5.37
CA ALA A 149 31.34 16.62 -4.99
C ALA A 149 30.47 16.31 -6.21
N LEU A 150 30.33 17.26 -7.14
CA LEU A 150 29.62 17.07 -8.40
C LEU A 150 30.26 15.98 -9.28
N ALA A 151 31.59 15.95 -9.42
CA ALA A 151 32.30 14.93 -10.18
C ALA A 151 32.09 13.51 -9.59
N LEU A 152 32.03 13.38 -8.26
CA LEU A 152 31.73 12.13 -7.57
C LEU A 152 30.28 11.69 -7.80
N THR A 153 29.32 12.61 -7.75
CA THR A 153 27.91 12.35 -8.06
C THR A 153 27.75 11.84 -9.50
N ARG A 154 28.40 12.47 -10.48
CA ARG A 154 28.34 12.05 -11.89
C ARG A 154 28.96 10.69 -12.16
N GLN A 155 29.83 10.21 -11.27
CA GLN A 155 30.38 8.85 -11.30
C GLN A 155 29.51 7.81 -10.56
N GLY A 156 28.39 8.21 -9.96
CA GLY A 156 27.55 7.33 -9.15
C GLY A 156 28.16 6.95 -7.80
N ARG A 157 29.26 7.59 -7.39
CA ARG A 157 29.96 7.32 -6.11
C ARG A 157 29.29 8.08 -4.96
N LEU A 158 28.03 7.73 -4.70
CA LEU A 158 27.12 8.49 -3.84
C LEU A 158 27.65 8.68 -2.40
N ALA A 159 28.29 7.68 -1.80
CA ALA A 159 28.82 7.78 -0.43
C ALA A 159 29.97 8.80 -0.32
N GLU A 160 30.84 8.86 -1.33
CA GLU A 160 31.93 9.84 -1.38
C GLU A 160 31.42 11.24 -1.76
N ALA A 161 30.42 11.31 -2.63
CA ALA A 161 29.73 12.56 -2.95
C ALA A 161 29.07 13.18 -1.70
N GLU A 162 28.40 12.36 -0.88
CA GLU A 162 27.83 12.79 0.41
C GLU A 162 28.91 13.38 1.32
N ALA A 163 30.03 12.68 1.50
CA ALA A 163 31.14 13.17 2.31
C ALA A 163 31.71 14.50 1.77
N ALA A 164 31.84 14.62 0.45
CA ALA A 164 32.32 15.84 -0.19
C ALA A 164 31.33 17.02 -0.05
N TYR A 165 30.02 16.80 -0.18
CA TYR A 165 29.02 17.84 0.04
C TYR A 165 28.93 18.27 1.51
N ARG A 166 29.06 17.33 2.47
CA ARG A 166 29.14 17.71 3.89
C ARG A 166 30.38 18.54 4.19
N ALA A 167 31.54 18.12 3.67
CA ALA A 167 32.77 18.91 3.83
C ALA A 167 32.65 20.32 3.21
N LEU A 168 31.93 20.48 2.09
CA LEU A 168 31.60 21.80 1.54
C LEU A 168 30.76 22.61 2.52
N LEU A 169 29.67 22.03 3.03
CA LEU A 169 28.70 22.70 3.91
C LEU A 169 29.24 22.99 5.31
N ASP A 170 30.22 22.21 5.80
CA ASP A 170 30.92 22.50 7.06
C ASP A 170 31.73 23.80 6.96
N HIS A 171 32.21 24.14 5.75
CA HIS A 171 32.98 25.37 5.50
C HIS A 171 32.09 26.54 5.07
N ASP A 172 31.06 26.26 4.25
CA ASP A 172 30.10 27.24 3.76
C ASP A 172 28.66 26.72 3.92
N PRO A 173 28.08 26.87 5.13
CA PRO A 173 26.71 26.41 5.41
C PRO A 173 25.64 27.13 4.57
N ALA A 174 25.96 28.29 3.98
CA ALA A 174 25.07 29.09 3.17
C ALA A 174 25.26 28.87 1.66
N HIS A 175 26.04 27.85 1.26
CA HIS A 175 26.30 27.57 -0.16
C HIS A 175 24.98 27.40 -0.95
N PRO A 176 24.75 28.19 -2.02
CA PRO A 176 23.43 28.31 -2.67
C PRO A 176 22.78 26.98 -3.11
N ASP A 177 23.60 26.00 -3.53
CA ASP A 177 23.10 24.71 -4.03
C ASP A 177 23.56 23.50 -3.19
N GLY A 178 24.30 23.74 -2.10
CA GLY A 178 25.00 22.69 -1.36
C GLY A 178 24.02 21.74 -0.67
N TRP A 179 23.04 22.30 0.04
CA TRP A 179 22.00 21.53 0.73
C TRP A 179 21.09 20.78 -0.24
N ARG A 180 20.72 21.40 -1.38
CA ARG A 180 19.93 20.75 -2.43
C ARG A 180 20.65 19.52 -2.96
N ALA A 181 21.92 19.67 -3.34
CA ALA A 181 22.70 18.57 -3.90
C ALA A 181 22.94 17.44 -2.89
N LEU A 182 23.24 17.77 -1.63
CA LEU A 182 23.35 16.77 -0.56
C LEU A 182 22.04 16.00 -0.36
N ALA A 183 20.90 16.70 -0.38
CA ALA A 183 19.59 16.08 -0.20
C ALA A 183 19.25 15.10 -1.32
N HIS A 184 19.55 15.43 -2.58
CA HIS A 184 19.40 14.51 -3.71
C HIS A 184 20.27 13.27 -3.56
N VAL A 185 21.56 13.42 -3.23
CA VAL A 185 22.46 12.27 -3.02
C VAL A 185 21.96 11.35 -1.90
N LEU A 186 21.46 11.91 -0.80
CA LEU A 186 20.89 11.12 0.29
C LEU A 186 19.62 10.38 -0.13
N ALA A 187 18.76 11.01 -0.94
CA ALA A 187 17.56 10.39 -1.48
C ALA A 187 17.88 9.26 -2.48
N ASP A 188 18.87 9.43 -3.35
CA ASP A 188 19.33 8.42 -4.31
C ASP A 188 19.93 7.18 -3.62
N GLN A 189 20.50 7.35 -2.42
CA GLN A 189 20.93 6.25 -1.56
C GLN A 189 19.77 5.56 -0.80
N GLY A 190 18.53 6.04 -0.94
CA GLY A 190 17.37 5.59 -0.17
C GLY A 190 17.36 6.03 1.30
N ARG A 191 18.27 6.94 1.71
CA ARG A 191 18.38 7.45 3.10
C ARG A 191 17.46 8.63 3.34
N TYR A 192 16.17 8.38 3.22
CA TYR A 192 15.12 9.39 3.28
C TYR A 192 15.13 10.21 4.59
N ASP A 193 15.39 9.56 5.74
CA ASP A 193 15.42 10.23 7.05
C ASP A 193 16.50 11.32 7.14
N ALA A 194 17.61 11.13 6.42
CA ALA A 194 18.68 12.12 6.32
C ALA A 194 18.43 13.14 5.20
N ALA A 195 17.74 12.76 4.13
CA ALA A 195 17.43 13.66 3.01
C ALA A 195 16.44 14.77 3.42
N VAL A 196 15.41 14.45 4.22
CA VAL A 196 14.40 15.41 4.69
C VAL A 196 14.99 16.66 5.37
N PRO A 197 15.87 16.56 6.39
CA PRO A 197 16.46 17.75 7.00
C PRO A 197 17.35 18.55 6.04
N ALA A 198 18.04 17.89 5.10
CA ALA A 198 18.83 18.59 4.08
C ALA A 198 17.96 19.40 3.10
N TYR A 199 16.84 18.84 2.63
CA TYR A 199 15.87 19.59 1.83
C TYR A 199 15.25 20.77 2.59
N ARG A 200 15.01 20.63 3.90
CA ARG A 200 14.52 21.74 4.74
C ARG A 200 15.52 22.88 4.83
N GLN A 201 16.82 22.58 4.91
CA GLN A 201 17.88 23.61 4.85
C GLN A 201 17.91 24.32 3.48
N ALA A 202 17.79 23.56 2.39
CA ALA A 202 17.71 24.14 1.05
C ALA A 202 16.48 25.08 0.91
N LEU A 203 15.32 24.66 1.42
CA LEU A 203 14.09 25.47 1.42
C LEU A 203 14.17 26.68 2.36
N ALA A 204 14.94 26.63 3.44
CA ALA A 204 15.14 27.80 4.30
C ALA A 204 15.85 28.94 3.54
N ALA A 205 16.77 28.59 2.63
CA ALA A 205 17.43 29.56 1.76
C ALA A 205 16.56 29.97 0.55
N GLN A 206 15.76 29.05 0.00
CA GLN A 206 14.93 29.27 -1.19
C GLN A 206 13.48 28.81 -0.97
N PRO A 207 12.66 29.53 -0.18
CA PRO A 207 11.32 29.07 0.19
C PRO A 207 10.32 29.01 -0.97
N ALA A 208 10.58 29.74 -2.06
CA ALA A 208 9.71 29.83 -3.23
C ALA A 208 10.12 28.88 -4.37
N ASP A 209 11.02 27.92 -4.12
CA ASP A 209 11.44 26.93 -5.11
C ASP A 209 10.45 25.75 -5.15
N ALA A 210 9.60 25.74 -6.17
CA ALA A 210 8.63 24.67 -6.40
C ALA A 210 9.29 23.29 -6.57
N GLY A 211 10.46 23.22 -7.21
CA GLY A 211 11.18 21.97 -7.44
C GLY A 211 11.73 21.34 -6.16
N LEU A 212 12.19 22.17 -5.21
CA LEU A 212 12.57 21.70 -3.87
C LEU A 212 11.37 21.16 -3.08
N HIS A 213 10.20 21.80 -3.21
CA HIS A 213 8.97 21.29 -2.61
C HIS A 213 8.53 19.95 -3.22
N VAL A 214 8.61 19.79 -4.54
CA VAL A 214 8.37 18.49 -5.20
C VAL A 214 9.33 17.43 -4.67
N SER A 215 10.64 17.72 -4.67
CA SER A 215 11.67 16.76 -4.26
C SER A 215 11.53 16.32 -2.79
N LEU A 216 11.21 17.25 -1.89
CA LEU A 216 10.91 16.92 -0.50
C LEU A 216 9.61 16.12 -0.39
N GLY A 217 8.58 16.47 -1.17
CA GLY A 217 7.33 15.73 -1.27
C GLY A 217 7.56 14.28 -1.69
N ASP A 218 8.42 14.02 -2.68
CA ASP A 218 8.75 12.68 -3.16
C ASP A 218 9.39 11.83 -2.06
N VAL A 219 10.35 12.39 -1.33
CA VAL A 219 11.00 11.69 -0.21
C VAL A 219 10.03 11.36 0.90
N LEU A 220 9.17 12.32 1.28
CA LEU A 220 8.12 12.09 2.29
C LEU A 220 7.10 11.05 1.83
N TYR A 221 6.77 11.04 0.54
CA TYR A 221 5.90 10.03 -0.05
C TYR A 221 6.52 8.64 0.04
N LYS A 222 7.83 8.49 -0.25
CA LYS A 222 8.55 7.21 -0.10
C LYS A 222 8.61 6.73 1.35
N GLN A 223 8.62 7.64 2.32
CA GLN A 223 8.48 7.34 3.76
C GLN A 223 7.05 7.02 4.19
N ARG A 224 6.07 7.04 3.27
CA ARG A 224 4.63 6.93 3.56
C ARG A 224 4.06 8.05 4.44
N ALA A 225 4.77 9.18 4.55
CA ALA A 225 4.29 10.40 5.21
C ALA A 225 3.39 11.20 4.25
N PHE A 226 2.31 10.58 3.78
CA PHE A 226 1.48 11.08 2.68
C PHE A 226 0.86 12.46 2.95
N ALA A 227 0.45 12.74 4.20
CA ALA A 227 -0.10 14.04 4.57
C ALA A 227 0.94 15.17 4.46
N ASP A 228 2.19 14.92 4.87
CA ASP A 228 3.27 15.90 4.74
C ASP A 228 3.72 16.05 3.28
N ALA A 229 3.78 14.97 2.52
CA ALA A 229 4.04 15.00 1.08
C ALA A 229 2.99 15.87 0.35
N ALA A 230 1.70 15.65 0.64
CA ALA A 230 0.61 16.45 0.10
C ALA A 230 0.72 17.95 0.46
N ARG A 231 1.24 18.30 1.64
CA ARG A 231 1.50 19.71 1.98
C ARG A 231 2.53 20.32 1.04
N HIS A 232 3.65 19.64 0.79
CA HIS A 232 4.71 20.16 -0.07
C HIS A 232 4.31 20.19 -1.55
N TYR A 233 3.62 19.18 -2.06
CA TYR A 233 3.07 19.25 -3.42
C TYR A 233 2.04 20.37 -3.59
N ARG A 234 1.25 20.66 -2.56
CA ARG A 234 0.32 21.81 -2.59
C ARG A 234 1.07 23.13 -2.74
N LEU A 235 2.14 23.34 -1.95
CA LEU A 235 3.00 24.52 -2.08
C LEU A 235 3.64 24.59 -3.47
N ALA A 236 4.12 23.47 -4.02
CA ALA A 236 4.64 23.44 -5.39
C ALA A 236 3.60 23.86 -6.43
N ALA A 237 2.36 23.36 -6.33
CA ALA A 237 1.25 23.70 -7.22
C ALA A 237 0.69 25.12 -7.02
N GLU A 238 0.96 25.75 -5.87
CA GLU A 238 0.69 27.17 -5.62
C GLU A 238 1.76 28.07 -6.25
N LEU A 239 3.04 27.66 -6.16
CA LEU A 239 4.17 28.38 -6.73
C LEU A 239 4.26 28.25 -8.26
N ALA A 240 3.83 27.12 -8.82
CA ALA A 240 3.77 26.86 -10.25
C ALA A 240 2.35 26.39 -10.66
N PRO A 241 1.39 27.32 -10.83
CA PRO A 241 -0.01 26.94 -11.02
C PRO A 241 -0.34 26.14 -12.28
N ASP A 242 0.48 26.29 -13.32
CA ASP A 242 0.33 25.63 -14.62
C ASP A 242 1.10 24.30 -14.71
N ASP A 243 1.76 23.87 -13.63
CA ASP A 243 2.47 22.59 -13.58
C ASP A 243 1.49 21.43 -13.31
N ALA A 244 1.10 20.73 -14.38
CA ALA A 244 0.25 19.54 -14.31
C ALA A 244 0.86 18.43 -13.41
N ASN A 245 2.19 18.31 -13.38
CA ASN A 245 2.88 17.29 -12.61
C ASN A 245 2.75 17.53 -11.10
N ALA A 246 2.88 18.78 -10.64
CA ALA A 246 2.66 19.13 -9.23
C ALA A 246 1.21 18.82 -8.78
N ALA A 247 0.22 19.15 -9.61
CA ALA A 247 -1.19 18.84 -9.34
C ALA A 247 -1.44 17.32 -9.29
N ARG A 248 -0.84 16.55 -10.22
CA ARG A 248 -0.90 15.09 -10.24
C ARG A 248 -0.31 14.46 -8.97
N LEU A 249 0.90 14.88 -8.58
CA LEU A 249 1.57 14.39 -7.37
C LEU A 249 0.79 14.73 -6.10
N LEU A 250 0.19 15.93 -6.05
CA LEU A 250 -0.72 16.33 -4.97
C LEU A 250 -1.94 15.39 -4.88
N GLY A 251 -2.62 15.13 -6.00
CA GLY A 251 -3.77 14.22 -6.04
C GLY A 251 -3.41 12.81 -5.57
N HIS A 252 -2.24 12.32 -5.97
CA HIS A 252 -1.73 11.01 -5.55
C HIS A 252 -1.45 10.93 -4.06
N ALA A 253 -0.72 11.90 -3.50
CA ALA A 253 -0.45 11.95 -2.06
C ALA A 253 -1.72 12.10 -1.22
N LEU A 254 -2.69 12.89 -1.67
CA LEU A 254 -3.98 13.05 -0.99
C LEU A 254 -4.82 11.77 -1.01
N HIS A 255 -4.79 11.04 -2.12
CA HIS A 255 -5.48 9.75 -2.24
C HIS A 255 -4.93 8.73 -1.23
N GLU A 256 -3.62 8.55 -1.18
CA GLU A 256 -2.97 7.65 -0.22
C GLU A 256 -3.14 8.10 1.25
N ALA A 257 -3.27 9.41 1.48
CA ALA A 257 -3.59 9.96 2.80
C ALA A 257 -5.07 9.78 3.21
N GLY A 258 -5.91 9.17 2.37
CA GLY A 258 -7.34 9.00 2.62
C GLY A 258 -8.17 10.29 2.51
N ARG A 259 -7.61 11.38 1.97
CA ARG A 259 -8.27 12.68 1.80
C ARG A 259 -8.98 12.74 0.45
N ALA A 260 -9.97 11.87 0.27
CA ALA A 260 -10.60 11.58 -1.02
C ALA A 260 -11.16 12.83 -1.73
N THR A 261 -11.86 13.72 -1.03
CA THR A 261 -12.44 14.93 -1.62
C THR A 261 -11.38 15.86 -2.20
N GLU A 262 -10.30 16.12 -1.46
CA GLU A 262 -9.21 16.98 -1.95
C GLU A 262 -8.41 16.30 -3.06
N ALA A 263 -8.26 14.98 -3.02
CA ALA A 263 -7.63 14.23 -4.11
C ALA A 263 -8.40 14.40 -5.43
N ILE A 264 -9.74 14.34 -5.38
CA ILE A 264 -10.60 14.59 -6.54
C ILE A 264 -10.35 15.99 -7.11
N ASP A 265 -10.27 17.02 -6.27
CA ASP A 265 -10.05 18.40 -6.71
C ASP A 265 -8.66 18.58 -7.35
N ALA A 266 -7.62 18.01 -6.73
CA ALA A 266 -6.26 18.03 -7.28
C ALA A 266 -6.17 17.27 -8.61
N TYR A 267 -6.81 16.10 -8.73
CA TYR A 267 -6.85 15.37 -9.99
C TYR A 267 -7.66 16.09 -11.07
N ARG A 268 -8.80 16.71 -10.74
CA ARG A 268 -9.56 17.54 -11.70
C ARG A 268 -8.71 18.68 -12.24
N ARG A 269 -7.90 19.33 -11.38
CA ARG A 269 -6.95 20.34 -11.81
C ARG A 269 -5.86 19.76 -12.72
N ALA A 270 -5.30 18.60 -12.37
CA ALA A 270 -4.33 17.92 -13.22
C ALA A 270 -4.91 17.59 -14.61
N VAL A 271 -6.14 17.05 -14.68
CA VAL A 271 -6.86 16.79 -15.95
C VAL A 271 -7.15 18.07 -16.73
N ALA A 272 -7.44 19.18 -16.06
CA ALA A 272 -7.68 20.45 -16.74
C ALA A 272 -6.40 21.02 -17.39
N LEU A 273 -5.23 20.77 -16.77
CA LEU A 273 -3.92 21.18 -17.29
C LEU A 273 -3.40 20.22 -18.36
N ASP A 274 -3.61 18.92 -18.18
CA ASP A 274 -3.30 17.88 -19.16
C ASP A 274 -4.46 16.88 -19.27
N PRO A 275 -5.37 17.06 -20.25
CA PRO A 275 -6.52 16.17 -20.43
C PRO A 275 -6.14 14.82 -21.04
N THR A 276 -4.86 14.62 -21.42
CA THR A 276 -4.40 13.39 -22.10
C THR A 276 -3.76 12.36 -21.17
N ASP A 277 -3.53 12.72 -19.90
CA ASP A 277 -2.96 11.81 -18.89
C ASP A 277 -4.00 10.76 -18.44
N VAL A 278 -3.96 9.59 -19.10
CA VAL A 278 -4.82 8.44 -18.80
C VAL A 278 -4.64 7.87 -17.38
N VAL A 279 -3.46 8.05 -16.78
CA VAL A 279 -3.17 7.59 -15.42
C VAL A 279 -3.91 8.47 -14.41
N VAL A 280 -3.87 9.79 -14.60
CA VAL A 280 -4.64 10.73 -13.79
C VAL A 280 -6.13 10.50 -13.95
N LEU A 281 -6.64 10.33 -15.18
CA LEU A 281 -8.06 10.05 -15.43
C LEU A 281 -8.52 8.77 -14.70
N SER A 282 -7.72 7.70 -14.74
CA SER A 282 -8.02 6.46 -14.01
C SER A 282 -7.99 6.64 -12.49
N ASN A 283 -7.02 7.40 -11.96
CA ASN A 283 -6.96 7.68 -10.52
C ASN A 283 -8.13 8.56 -10.06
N LEU A 284 -8.51 9.57 -10.84
CA LEU A 284 -9.69 10.39 -10.62
C LEU A 284 -10.95 9.52 -10.58
N ALA A 285 -11.11 8.61 -11.55
CA ALA A 285 -12.24 7.69 -11.58
C ALA A 285 -12.31 6.80 -10.32
N ALA A 286 -11.18 6.28 -9.85
CA ALA A 286 -11.12 5.49 -8.62
C ALA A 286 -11.59 6.31 -7.39
N CYS A 287 -11.12 7.56 -7.25
CA CYS A 287 -11.56 8.44 -6.15
C CYS A 287 -13.05 8.82 -6.26
N LEU A 288 -13.54 9.16 -7.46
CA LEU A 288 -14.95 9.47 -7.70
C LEU A 288 -15.86 8.27 -7.38
N CYS A 289 -15.43 7.07 -7.76
CA CYS A 289 -16.11 5.82 -7.45
C CYS A 289 -16.17 5.56 -5.94
N GLY A 290 -15.06 5.81 -5.22
CA GLY A 290 -15.01 5.76 -3.75
C GLY A 290 -15.95 6.77 -3.07
N ALA A 291 -16.12 7.95 -3.66
CA ALA A 291 -17.05 8.99 -3.21
C ALA A 291 -18.51 8.76 -3.64
N GLY A 292 -18.81 7.66 -4.35
CA GLY A 292 -20.17 7.34 -4.84
C GLY A 292 -20.62 8.15 -6.06
N GLN A 293 -19.74 8.94 -6.67
CA GLN A 293 -20.02 9.69 -7.91
C GLN A 293 -19.84 8.79 -9.14
N LEU A 294 -20.67 7.74 -9.24
CA LEU A 294 -20.50 6.66 -10.21
C LEU A 294 -20.53 7.12 -11.67
N GLU A 295 -21.42 8.05 -12.02
CA GLU A 295 -21.51 8.58 -13.39
C GLU A 295 -20.25 9.36 -13.79
N ALA A 296 -19.76 10.25 -12.91
CA ALA A 296 -18.54 10.99 -13.16
C ALA A 296 -17.31 10.07 -13.22
N ALA A 297 -17.29 9.02 -12.40
CA ALA A 297 -16.23 8.01 -12.42
C ALA A 297 -16.21 7.23 -13.74
N ALA A 298 -17.39 6.84 -14.25
CA ALA A 298 -17.51 6.15 -15.53
C ALA A 298 -17.03 7.04 -16.69
N ALA A 299 -17.48 8.30 -16.72
CA ALA A 299 -17.06 9.26 -17.75
C ALA A 299 -15.53 9.48 -17.76
N ALA A 300 -14.89 9.53 -16.60
CA ALA A 300 -13.42 9.64 -16.52
C ALA A 300 -12.71 8.39 -17.05
N CYS A 301 -13.22 7.18 -16.79
CA CYS A 301 -12.68 5.95 -17.37
C CYS A 301 -12.90 5.90 -18.89
N GLU A 302 -14.09 6.27 -19.36
CA GLU A 302 -14.42 6.31 -20.79
C GLU A 302 -13.53 7.30 -21.53
N HIS A 303 -13.22 8.44 -20.93
CA HIS A 303 -12.26 9.39 -21.48
C HIS A 303 -10.85 8.77 -21.57
N ALA A 304 -10.37 8.13 -20.51
CA ALA A 304 -9.08 7.44 -20.54
C ALA A 304 -9.03 6.37 -21.64
N LEU A 305 -10.12 5.61 -21.83
CA LEU A 305 -10.21 4.55 -22.84
C LEU A 305 -10.41 5.07 -24.27
N ALA A 306 -10.95 6.28 -24.45
CA ALA A 306 -10.99 6.94 -25.75
C ALA A 306 -9.59 7.35 -26.22
N LEU A 307 -8.72 7.76 -25.28
CA LEU A 307 -7.32 8.10 -25.55
C LEU A 307 -6.45 6.85 -25.70
N GLN A 308 -6.64 5.87 -24.82
CA GLN A 308 -5.90 4.61 -24.82
C GLN A 308 -6.85 3.42 -24.57
N PRO A 309 -7.35 2.77 -25.64
CA PRO A 309 -8.31 1.66 -25.52
C PRO A 309 -7.81 0.44 -24.73
N ASP A 310 -6.50 0.24 -24.66
CA ASP A 310 -5.81 -0.85 -23.95
C ASP A 310 -5.30 -0.40 -22.55
N HIS A 311 -5.91 0.62 -21.94
CA HIS A 311 -5.54 1.02 -20.58
C HIS A 311 -6.20 0.13 -19.51
N ALA A 312 -5.49 -0.92 -19.08
CA ALA A 312 -5.99 -1.92 -18.12
C ALA A 312 -6.54 -1.35 -16.79
N PRO A 313 -5.93 -0.31 -16.15
CA PRO A 313 -6.49 0.31 -14.95
C PRO A 313 -7.89 0.92 -15.16
N ALA A 314 -8.15 1.58 -16.30
CA ALA A 314 -9.47 2.16 -16.58
C ALA A 314 -10.55 1.07 -16.76
N HIS A 315 -10.24 -0.02 -17.48
CA HIS A 315 -11.16 -1.17 -17.57
C HIS A 315 -11.45 -1.80 -16.21
N THR A 316 -10.44 -1.93 -15.34
CA THR A 316 -10.65 -2.40 -13.97
C THR A 316 -11.53 -1.46 -13.16
N ASN A 317 -11.33 -0.15 -13.27
CA ASN A 317 -12.17 0.82 -12.57
C ASN A 317 -13.62 0.81 -13.07
N LEU A 318 -13.86 0.66 -14.39
CA LEU A 318 -15.20 0.44 -14.94
C LEU A 318 -15.84 -0.82 -14.38
N GLY A 319 -15.08 -1.92 -14.26
CA GLY A 319 -15.56 -3.15 -13.63
C GLY A 319 -16.09 -2.91 -12.21
N ILE A 320 -15.31 -2.22 -11.38
CA ILE A 320 -15.72 -1.85 -10.01
C ILE A 320 -16.96 -0.94 -9.99
N ILE A 321 -17.08 -0.02 -10.96
CA ILE A 321 -18.25 0.87 -11.08
C ILE A 321 -19.50 0.04 -11.43
N HIS A 322 -19.40 -0.89 -12.39
CA HIS A 322 -20.48 -1.81 -12.74
C HIS A 322 -20.89 -2.69 -11.55
N GLU A 323 -19.95 -3.18 -10.75
CA GLU A 323 -20.26 -3.92 -9.50
C GLU A 323 -21.08 -3.07 -8.53
N LYS A 324 -20.71 -1.80 -8.32
CA LYS A 324 -21.46 -0.87 -7.45
C LYS A 324 -22.86 -0.57 -7.96
N ARG A 325 -23.08 -0.63 -9.28
CA ARG A 325 -24.41 -0.52 -9.92
C ARG A 325 -25.21 -1.82 -9.90
N GLY A 326 -24.59 -2.96 -9.54
CA GLY A 326 -25.22 -4.29 -9.59
C GLY A 326 -25.22 -4.91 -10.99
N GLU A 327 -24.44 -4.37 -11.92
CA GLU A 327 -24.35 -4.81 -13.32
C GLU A 327 -23.28 -5.91 -13.45
N ILE A 328 -23.57 -7.09 -12.92
CA ILE A 328 -22.58 -8.18 -12.72
C ILE A 328 -21.91 -8.61 -14.04
N ASP A 329 -22.66 -8.82 -15.11
CA ASP A 329 -22.10 -9.26 -16.40
C ASP A 329 -21.20 -8.19 -17.03
N ALA A 330 -21.58 -6.92 -16.91
CA ALA A 330 -20.78 -5.79 -17.37
C ALA A 330 -19.47 -5.68 -16.57
N ALA A 331 -19.51 -5.92 -15.26
CA ALA A 331 -18.32 -5.95 -14.41
C ALA A 331 -17.33 -7.04 -14.85
N VAL A 332 -17.81 -8.28 -15.04
CA VAL A 332 -16.98 -9.39 -15.53
C VAL A 332 -16.37 -9.06 -16.90
N SER A 333 -17.17 -8.52 -17.82
CA SER A 333 -16.71 -8.11 -19.15
C SER A 333 -15.61 -7.04 -19.10
N ALA A 334 -15.78 -6.02 -18.26
CA ALA A 334 -14.78 -4.97 -18.07
C ALA A 334 -13.46 -5.52 -17.49
N HIS A 335 -13.52 -6.39 -16.48
CA HIS A 335 -12.31 -7.01 -15.93
C HIS A 335 -11.60 -7.95 -16.91
N ARG A 336 -12.35 -8.69 -17.75
CA ARG A 336 -11.76 -9.48 -18.84
C ARG A 336 -11.04 -8.59 -19.85
N ARG A 337 -11.60 -7.42 -20.20
CA ARG A 337 -10.92 -6.42 -21.06
C ARG A 337 -9.65 -5.87 -20.40
N ALA A 338 -9.65 -5.63 -19.10
CA ALA A 338 -8.44 -5.22 -18.38
C ALA A 338 -7.31 -6.25 -18.50
N ILE A 339 -7.62 -7.54 -18.38
CA ILE A 339 -6.65 -8.63 -18.49
C ILE A 339 -6.23 -8.87 -19.95
N ALA A 340 -7.14 -8.66 -20.91
CA ALA A 340 -6.78 -8.74 -22.33
C ALA A 340 -5.80 -7.63 -22.73
N ALA A 341 -5.97 -6.43 -22.14
CA ALA A 341 -5.09 -5.30 -22.33
C ALA A 341 -3.71 -5.51 -21.67
N ASP A 342 -3.68 -6.03 -20.44
CA ASP A 342 -2.44 -6.41 -19.76
C ASP A 342 -2.60 -7.76 -19.01
N PRO A 343 -2.12 -8.87 -19.61
CA PRO A 343 -2.20 -10.19 -18.99
C PRO A 343 -1.39 -10.34 -17.69
N ALA A 344 -0.41 -9.46 -17.44
CA ALA A 344 0.40 -9.43 -16.24
C ALA A 344 -0.17 -8.51 -15.14
N TYR A 345 -1.33 -7.88 -15.38
CA TYR A 345 -1.95 -6.99 -14.41
C TYR A 345 -2.61 -7.75 -13.25
N ALA A 346 -1.85 -8.00 -12.18
CA ALA A 346 -2.29 -8.75 -11.00
C ALA A 346 -3.60 -8.22 -10.39
N LYS A 347 -3.75 -6.89 -10.31
CA LYS A 347 -4.97 -6.24 -9.79
C LYS A 347 -6.19 -6.51 -10.69
N GLY A 348 -6.01 -6.63 -12.01
CA GLY A 348 -7.08 -7.01 -12.94
C GLY A 348 -7.59 -8.42 -12.66
N HIS A 349 -6.68 -9.39 -12.50
CA HIS A 349 -7.02 -10.78 -12.14
C HIS A 349 -7.73 -10.88 -10.78
N ALA A 350 -7.26 -10.15 -9.77
CA ALA A 350 -7.87 -10.15 -8.44
C ALA A 350 -9.32 -9.62 -8.47
N ASN A 351 -9.58 -8.53 -9.20
CA ASN A 351 -10.94 -8.00 -9.33
C ASN A 351 -11.83 -8.87 -10.23
N LEU A 352 -11.28 -9.48 -11.30
CA LEU A 352 -12.02 -10.47 -12.08
C LEU A 352 -12.50 -11.64 -11.21
N ALA A 353 -11.66 -12.15 -10.32
CA ALA A 353 -12.03 -13.23 -9.41
C ALA A 353 -13.22 -12.85 -8.51
N VAL A 354 -13.23 -11.63 -7.98
CA VAL A 354 -14.35 -11.11 -7.17
C VAL A 354 -15.62 -10.96 -8.01
N ALA A 355 -15.52 -10.40 -9.22
CA ALA A 355 -16.67 -10.24 -10.11
C ALA A 355 -17.26 -11.59 -10.54
N LEU A 356 -16.41 -12.58 -10.86
CA LEU A 356 -16.83 -13.95 -11.19
C LEU A 356 -17.50 -14.65 -10.01
N ARG A 357 -17.01 -14.43 -8.78
CA ARG A 357 -17.69 -14.90 -7.56
C ARG A 357 -19.10 -14.36 -7.47
N ASN A 358 -19.26 -13.06 -7.67
CA ASN A 358 -20.55 -12.40 -7.60
C ASN A 358 -21.49 -12.88 -8.73
N ALA A 359 -20.92 -13.29 -9.87
CA ALA A 359 -21.64 -13.94 -10.97
C ALA A 359 -21.98 -15.43 -10.72
N GLY A 360 -21.38 -16.06 -9.71
CA GLY A 360 -21.56 -17.48 -9.40
C GLY A 360 -20.55 -18.44 -10.03
N ASP A 361 -19.66 -17.95 -10.88
CA ASP A 361 -18.68 -18.77 -11.58
C ASP A 361 -17.43 -18.95 -10.70
N ILE A 362 -17.56 -19.80 -9.68
CA ILE A 362 -16.53 -19.98 -8.65
C ILE A 362 -15.28 -20.66 -9.19
N ASP A 363 -15.42 -21.57 -10.16
CA ASP A 363 -14.26 -22.25 -10.77
C ASP A 363 -13.42 -21.27 -11.60
N ALA A 364 -14.05 -20.39 -12.39
CA ALA A 364 -13.34 -19.33 -13.07
C ALA A 364 -12.76 -18.30 -12.08
N ALA A 365 -13.47 -18.00 -10.98
CA ALA A 365 -12.95 -17.13 -9.92
C ALA A 365 -11.70 -17.70 -9.25
N LEU A 366 -11.66 -19.01 -9.00
CA LEU A 366 -10.49 -19.71 -8.47
C LEU A 366 -9.30 -19.60 -9.43
N ALA A 367 -9.52 -19.84 -10.74
CA ALA A 367 -8.47 -19.71 -11.74
C ALA A 367 -7.91 -18.27 -11.84
N ALA A 368 -8.78 -17.27 -11.82
CA ALA A 368 -8.39 -15.86 -11.85
C ALA A 368 -7.62 -15.45 -10.57
N SER A 369 -8.09 -15.88 -9.39
CA SER A 369 -7.40 -15.58 -8.12
C SER A 369 -6.03 -16.25 -8.02
N HIS A 370 -5.90 -17.50 -8.48
CA HIS A 370 -4.61 -18.18 -8.59
C HIS A 370 -3.63 -17.38 -9.47
N ARG A 371 -4.10 -16.86 -10.62
CA ARG A 371 -3.26 -16.03 -11.48
C ARG A 371 -2.87 -14.71 -10.82
N ALA A 372 -3.76 -14.08 -10.05
CA ALA A 372 -3.46 -12.87 -9.28
C ALA A 372 -2.35 -13.12 -8.24
N VAL A 373 -2.42 -14.22 -7.49
CA VAL A 373 -1.39 -14.59 -6.50
C VAL A 373 -0.06 -14.92 -7.18
N ALA A 374 -0.07 -15.62 -8.32
CA ALA A 374 1.15 -15.93 -9.07
C ALA A 374 1.88 -14.67 -9.59
N LEU A 375 1.13 -13.62 -9.95
CA LEU A 375 1.69 -12.34 -10.43
C LEU A 375 2.14 -11.41 -9.30
N ALA A 376 1.53 -11.53 -8.11
CA ALA A 376 1.86 -10.71 -6.94
C ALA A 376 1.88 -11.58 -5.67
N PRO A 377 2.94 -12.41 -5.48
CA PRO A 377 2.99 -13.40 -4.41
C PRO A 377 3.04 -12.79 -3.01
N ASP A 378 3.42 -11.52 -2.86
CA ASP A 378 3.45 -10.83 -1.57
C ASP A 378 2.18 -10.02 -1.29
N ASN A 379 1.19 -10.06 -2.18
CA ASN A 379 -0.08 -9.37 -1.98
C ASN A 379 -0.99 -10.16 -1.03
N ALA A 380 -0.94 -9.78 0.25
CA ALA A 380 -1.71 -10.40 1.32
C ALA A 380 -3.22 -10.46 1.04
N LEU A 381 -3.81 -9.40 0.48
CA LEU A 381 -5.25 -9.35 0.20
C LEU A 381 -5.63 -10.29 -0.94
N ALA A 382 -4.80 -10.39 -1.98
CA ALA A 382 -5.04 -11.32 -3.09
C ALA A 382 -4.98 -12.77 -2.61
N ARG A 383 -4.01 -13.10 -1.74
CA ARG A 383 -3.88 -14.42 -1.11
C ARG A 383 -5.04 -14.75 -0.19
N TYR A 384 -5.44 -13.80 0.67
CA TYR A 384 -6.60 -13.96 1.53
C TYR A 384 -7.90 -14.18 0.72
N ASN A 385 -8.08 -13.46 -0.38
CA ASN A 385 -9.22 -13.70 -1.27
C ASN A 385 -9.12 -15.06 -1.98
N HIS A 386 -7.92 -15.47 -2.41
CA HIS A 386 -7.67 -16.78 -3.00
C HIS A 386 -8.01 -17.93 -2.04
N ALA A 387 -7.68 -17.77 -0.75
CA ALA A 387 -8.06 -18.69 0.31
C ALA A 387 -9.56 -18.99 0.31
N HIS A 388 -10.41 -17.97 0.21
CA HIS A 388 -11.86 -18.18 0.18
C HIS A 388 -12.31 -18.99 -1.03
N PHE A 389 -11.69 -18.80 -2.20
CA PHE A 389 -12.01 -19.60 -3.39
C PHE A 389 -11.60 -21.06 -3.23
N LEU A 390 -10.41 -21.32 -2.68
CA LEU A 390 -9.96 -22.68 -2.35
C LEU A 390 -10.94 -23.36 -1.37
N LEU A 391 -11.30 -22.65 -0.29
CA LEU A 391 -12.24 -23.14 0.71
C LEU A 391 -13.64 -23.41 0.12
N MET A 392 -14.15 -22.53 -0.75
CA MET A 392 -15.44 -22.73 -1.45
C MET A 392 -15.42 -23.96 -2.37
N CYS A 393 -14.25 -24.29 -2.93
CA CYS A 393 -14.06 -25.47 -3.77
C CYS A 393 -13.73 -26.74 -2.96
N GLY A 394 -13.70 -26.67 -1.63
CA GLY A 394 -13.43 -27.82 -0.75
C GLY A 394 -11.94 -28.13 -0.52
N ASP A 395 -11.03 -27.34 -1.10
CA ASP A 395 -9.59 -27.46 -0.84
C ASP A 395 -9.25 -26.75 0.49
N LEU A 396 -9.63 -27.40 1.59
CA LEU A 396 -9.43 -26.89 2.93
C LEU A 396 -7.95 -26.72 3.31
N PRO A 397 -7.05 -27.67 3.04
CA PRO A 397 -5.64 -27.53 3.42
C PRO A 397 -4.98 -26.29 2.81
N ASN A 398 -5.10 -26.10 1.49
CA ASN A 398 -4.50 -24.93 0.83
C ASN A 398 -5.28 -23.65 1.18
N GLY A 399 -6.60 -23.74 1.32
CA GLY A 399 -7.44 -22.62 1.73
C GLY A 399 -7.02 -22.04 3.08
N PHE A 400 -6.86 -22.87 4.11
CA PHE A 400 -6.41 -22.39 5.42
C PHE A 400 -4.93 -21.97 5.44
N ALA A 401 -4.09 -22.54 4.58
CA ALA A 401 -2.71 -22.07 4.41
C ALA A 401 -2.64 -20.64 3.86
N GLU A 402 -3.51 -20.28 2.91
CA GLU A 402 -3.60 -18.93 2.34
C GLU A 402 -4.38 -17.95 3.24
N HIS A 403 -5.36 -18.43 4.00
CA HIS A 403 -6.23 -17.60 4.84
C HIS A 403 -5.46 -16.77 5.88
N ARG A 404 -4.33 -17.28 6.39
CA ARG A 404 -3.51 -16.58 7.38
C ARG A 404 -2.98 -15.23 6.89
N TRP A 405 -2.84 -15.03 5.58
CA TRP A 405 -2.41 -13.76 4.98
C TRP A 405 -3.38 -12.61 5.25
N GLY A 406 -4.61 -12.90 5.69
CA GLY A 406 -5.54 -11.89 6.22
C GLY A 406 -4.94 -11.08 7.38
N ARG A 407 -4.02 -11.65 8.15
CA ARG A 407 -3.32 -10.97 9.26
C ARG A 407 -2.32 -9.90 8.77
N ASP A 408 -1.83 -10.06 7.55
CA ASP A 408 -0.92 -9.12 6.90
C ASP A 408 -1.69 -8.02 6.12
N CYS A 409 -3.02 -8.11 6.08
CA CYS A 409 -3.88 -7.10 5.48
C CYS A 409 -4.26 -6.03 6.53
N PRO A 410 -3.87 -4.75 6.37
CA PRO A 410 -4.14 -3.71 7.37
C PRO A 410 -5.61 -3.58 7.77
N ASP A 411 -6.52 -3.57 6.79
CA ASP A 411 -7.96 -3.42 7.01
C ASP A 411 -8.59 -4.61 7.75
N LEU A 412 -8.07 -5.82 7.54
CA LEU A 412 -8.59 -7.03 8.16
C LEU A 412 -7.97 -7.23 9.55
N ALA A 413 -6.68 -6.92 9.69
CA ALA A 413 -5.94 -7.01 10.96
C ALA A 413 -6.27 -5.87 11.93
N ALA A 414 -6.98 -4.84 11.47
CA ALA A 414 -7.42 -3.72 12.30
C ALA A 414 -8.26 -4.20 13.48
N GLY A 415 -7.78 -3.96 14.71
CA GLY A 415 -8.46 -4.35 15.93
C GLY A 415 -8.32 -5.82 16.33
N MET A 416 -7.52 -6.61 15.62
CA MET A 416 -7.14 -7.96 16.07
C MET A 416 -6.23 -7.88 17.30
N PRO A 417 -6.40 -8.79 18.29
CA PRO A 417 -5.46 -8.90 19.40
C PRO A 417 -4.04 -9.17 18.92
N ARG A 418 -3.04 -8.55 19.56
CA ARG A 418 -1.62 -8.79 19.31
C ARG A 418 -0.94 -9.17 20.62
N PHE A 419 -0.09 -10.19 20.56
CA PHE A 419 0.61 -10.73 21.70
C PHE A 419 2.09 -10.82 21.37
N ASP A 420 2.94 -10.47 22.34
CA ASP A 420 4.38 -10.71 22.27
C ASP A 420 4.69 -12.12 22.78
N VAL A 421 4.05 -13.11 22.15
CA VAL A 421 4.12 -14.53 22.49
C VAL A 421 4.34 -15.32 21.18
N PRO A 422 5.27 -16.28 21.13
CA PRO A 422 5.53 -17.08 19.94
C PRO A 422 4.28 -17.81 19.42
N GLU A 423 4.16 -17.92 18.09
CA GLU A 423 3.06 -18.65 17.47
C GLU A 423 3.29 -20.16 17.51
N TRP A 424 2.31 -20.91 18.00
CA TRP A 424 2.33 -22.38 18.02
C TRP A 424 2.28 -22.96 16.60
N GLN A 425 3.13 -23.95 16.30
CA GLN A 425 3.21 -24.55 14.97
C GLN A 425 2.64 -25.97 14.91
N GLY A 426 1.95 -26.42 15.95
CA GLY A 426 1.32 -27.73 16.01
C GLY A 426 2.19 -28.80 16.68
N GLU A 427 3.35 -28.43 17.21
CA GLU A 427 4.19 -29.34 17.98
C GLU A 427 3.52 -29.72 19.32
N PRO A 428 3.89 -30.85 19.97
CA PRO A 428 3.38 -31.20 21.30
C PRO A 428 3.56 -30.05 22.31
N LEU A 429 2.56 -29.83 23.17
CA LEU A 429 2.59 -28.71 24.12
C LEU A 429 3.53 -29.00 25.31
N GLU A 430 3.70 -30.25 25.71
CA GLU A 430 4.66 -30.66 26.77
C GLU A 430 4.45 -29.87 28.10
N GLY A 431 3.20 -29.64 28.48
CA GLY A 431 2.83 -28.87 29.66
C GLY A 431 2.78 -27.35 29.47
N ARG A 432 3.20 -26.83 28.31
CA ARG A 432 3.09 -25.40 27.96
C ARG A 432 1.63 -24.92 27.90
N THR A 433 1.43 -23.64 28.17
CA THR A 433 0.15 -22.95 28.10
C THR A 433 -0.02 -22.28 26.75
N LEU A 434 -1.03 -22.71 25.99
CA LEU A 434 -1.39 -22.13 24.69
C LEU A 434 -2.56 -21.15 24.84
N LEU A 435 -2.32 -19.91 24.41
CA LEU A 435 -3.35 -18.90 24.21
C LEU A 435 -4.01 -19.09 22.84
N LEU A 436 -5.25 -19.56 22.84
CA LEU A 436 -6.15 -19.45 21.71
C LEU A 436 -6.93 -18.15 21.79
N PHE A 437 -7.13 -17.45 20.68
CA PHE A 437 -7.97 -16.26 20.68
C PHE A 437 -8.85 -16.20 19.45
N ALA A 438 -10.11 -15.79 19.64
CA ALA A 438 -10.99 -15.47 18.55
C ALA A 438 -10.54 -14.16 17.91
N GLU A 439 -10.26 -14.17 16.63
CA GLU A 439 -9.75 -13.05 15.84
C GLU A 439 -10.85 -12.33 15.05
N TYR A 440 -11.86 -13.07 14.56
CA TYR A 440 -12.97 -12.55 13.75
C TYR A 440 -14.29 -12.45 14.55
N GLY A 441 -15.42 -12.88 13.95
CA GLY A 441 -16.75 -12.77 14.50
C GLY A 441 -17.10 -13.84 15.53
N ILE A 442 -18.29 -13.70 16.10
CA ILE A 442 -18.81 -14.66 17.09
C ILE A 442 -19.11 -16.02 16.45
N GLY A 443 -19.67 -16.04 15.23
CA GLY A 443 -19.94 -17.28 14.50
C GLY A 443 -18.66 -18.10 14.28
N ASP A 444 -17.56 -17.42 13.95
CA ASP A 444 -16.24 -18.02 13.78
C ASP A 444 -15.75 -18.66 15.08
N ALA A 445 -15.81 -17.91 16.19
CA ALA A 445 -15.42 -18.44 17.50
C ALA A 445 -16.25 -19.70 17.84
N LEU A 446 -17.58 -19.63 17.73
CA LEU A 446 -18.47 -20.77 17.98
C LEU A 446 -18.18 -21.96 17.07
N GLN A 447 -17.82 -21.72 15.80
CA GLN A 447 -17.47 -22.78 14.88
C GLN A 447 -16.14 -23.43 15.26
N PHE A 448 -15.09 -22.65 15.52
CA PHE A 448 -13.72 -23.17 15.64
C PHE A 448 -13.30 -23.62 17.04
N VAL A 449 -14.03 -23.25 18.09
CA VAL A 449 -13.82 -23.86 19.43
C VAL A 449 -13.98 -25.39 19.43
N ARG A 450 -14.61 -25.99 18.41
CA ARG A 450 -14.67 -27.45 18.20
C ARG A 450 -13.29 -28.15 18.17
N TYR A 451 -12.23 -27.41 17.86
CA TYR A 451 -10.87 -27.97 17.80
C TYR A 451 -10.21 -28.08 19.17
N ILE A 452 -10.78 -27.48 20.22
CA ILE A 452 -10.18 -27.42 21.55
C ILE A 452 -9.86 -28.81 22.11
N ASP A 453 -10.72 -29.81 21.91
CA ASP A 453 -10.44 -31.17 22.39
C ASP A 453 -9.30 -31.86 21.61
N ARG A 454 -9.02 -31.45 20.37
CA ARG A 454 -7.80 -31.89 19.66
C ARG A 454 -6.57 -31.19 20.23
N VAL A 455 -6.67 -29.91 20.57
CA VAL A 455 -5.58 -29.14 21.21
C VAL A 455 -5.24 -29.69 22.60
N LYS A 456 -6.24 -29.98 23.44
CA LYS A 456 -6.04 -30.57 24.78
C LYS A 456 -5.27 -31.89 24.73
N ARG A 457 -5.48 -32.70 23.68
CA ARG A 457 -4.75 -33.95 23.45
C ARG A 457 -3.26 -33.76 23.13
N MET A 458 -2.82 -32.52 22.87
CA MET A 458 -1.40 -32.18 22.69
C MET A 458 -0.64 -32.04 24.02
N GLY A 459 -1.30 -32.21 25.18
CA GLY A 459 -0.64 -32.37 26.48
C GLY A 459 -0.22 -31.08 27.17
N GLY A 460 -1.04 -30.02 27.10
CA GLY A 460 -0.79 -28.72 27.74
C GLY A 460 -2.05 -28.03 28.24
N SER A 461 -1.90 -26.81 28.75
CA SER A 461 -3.03 -25.99 29.23
C SER A 461 -3.54 -25.06 28.13
N VAL A 462 -4.86 -24.82 28.08
CA VAL A 462 -5.48 -23.94 27.09
C VAL A 462 -6.10 -22.73 27.78
N VAL A 463 -5.67 -21.54 27.35
CA VAL A 463 -6.32 -20.26 27.66
C VAL A 463 -7.04 -19.81 26.41
N LEU A 464 -8.32 -19.49 26.51
CA LEU A 464 -9.15 -19.07 25.38
C LEU A 464 -9.66 -17.65 25.59
N GLN A 465 -9.21 -16.70 24.77
CA GLN A 465 -9.72 -15.34 24.76
C GLN A 465 -10.79 -15.13 23.68
N VAL A 466 -11.98 -14.69 24.09
CA VAL A 466 -13.15 -14.53 23.19
C VAL A 466 -13.87 -13.21 23.42
N GLN A 467 -14.80 -12.86 22.51
CA GLN A 467 -15.62 -11.67 22.68
C GLN A 467 -16.47 -11.77 23.97
N PRO A 468 -16.72 -10.66 24.69
CA PRO A 468 -17.43 -10.70 25.98
C PRO A 468 -18.81 -11.37 25.93
N ALA A 469 -19.53 -11.21 24.82
CA ALA A 469 -20.88 -11.76 24.65
C ALA A 469 -20.95 -13.30 24.65
N ILE A 470 -19.84 -14.00 24.34
CA ILE A 470 -19.78 -15.47 24.31
C ILE A 470 -18.97 -16.09 25.44
N ALA A 471 -18.20 -15.31 26.19
CA ALA A 471 -17.42 -15.82 27.31
C ALA A 471 -18.26 -16.60 28.34
N PRO A 472 -19.47 -16.15 28.76
CA PRO A 472 -20.30 -16.91 29.71
C PRO A 472 -20.66 -18.32 29.22
N LEU A 473 -20.92 -18.49 27.92
CA LEU A 473 -21.23 -19.79 27.33
C LEU A 473 -20.00 -20.70 27.31
N LEU A 474 -18.85 -20.15 26.90
CA LEU A 474 -17.63 -20.94 26.70
C LEU A 474 -16.93 -21.29 28.02
N ARG A 475 -17.20 -20.59 29.12
CA ARG A 475 -16.70 -20.94 30.47
C ARG A 475 -17.15 -22.33 30.95
N CYS A 476 -18.15 -22.94 30.30
CA CYS A 476 -18.56 -24.31 30.56
C CYS A 476 -17.62 -25.36 29.94
N LEU A 477 -16.64 -24.97 29.12
CA LEU A 477 -15.66 -25.89 28.53
C LEU A 477 -14.72 -26.44 29.60
N GLU A 478 -14.74 -27.77 29.78
CA GLU A 478 -13.91 -28.46 30.76
C GLU A 478 -12.42 -28.38 30.40
N GLY A 479 -11.58 -28.02 31.38
CA GLY A 479 -10.13 -27.98 31.23
C GLY A 479 -9.62 -26.79 30.40
N VAL A 480 -10.43 -25.74 30.23
CA VAL A 480 -10.06 -24.52 29.49
C VAL A 480 -10.27 -23.29 30.37
N THR A 481 -9.26 -22.42 30.44
CA THR A 481 -9.43 -21.10 31.07
C THR A 481 -9.98 -20.11 30.05
N VAL A 482 -11.26 -19.76 30.15
CA VAL A 482 -11.93 -18.86 29.20
C VAL A 482 -12.01 -17.43 29.72
N LEU A 483 -11.53 -16.48 28.92
CA LEU A 483 -11.44 -15.06 29.23
C LEU A 483 -12.16 -14.21 28.17
N ALA A 484 -12.87 -13.19 28.62
CA ALA A 484 -13.39 -12.16 27.74
C ALA A 484 -12.26 -11.21 27.31
N ARG A 485 -12.30 -10.69 26.07
CA ARG A 485 -11.40 -9.61 25.64
C ARG A 485 -11.49 -8.44 26.62
N GLY A 486 -10.35 -7.98 27.11
CA GLY A 486 -10.23 -6.93 28.13
C GLY A 486 -10.01 -7.45 29.55
N GLU A 487 -10.23 -8.74 29.82
CA GLU A 487 -9.80 -9.38 31.06
C GLU A 487 -8.28 -9.62 31.04
N THR A 488 -7.66 -9.62 32.22
CA THR A 488 -6.22 -9.85 32.38
C THR A 488 -5.84 -11.26 31.93
N LEU A 489 -4.91 -11.35 30.98
CA LEU A 489 -4.38 -12.62 30.51
C LEU A 489 -3.36 -13.19 31.52
N PRO A 490 -3.45 -14.48 31.88
CA PRO A 490 -2.36 -15.17 32.58
C PRO A 490 -1.14 -15.33 31.66
N PRO A 491 0.04 -15.62 32.21
CA PRO A 491 1.22 -15.98 31.42
C PRO A 491 0.91 -17.15 30.47
N CYS A 492 1.26 -17.00 29.20
CA CYS A 492 1.11 -18.01 28.17
C CYS A 492 2.44 -18.19 27.45
N ASP A 493 2.78 -19.42 27.08
CA ASP A 493 4.05 -19.77 26.44
C ASP A 493 3.97 -19.65 24.90
N LEU A 494 2.78 -19.91 24.36
CA LEU A 494 2.49 -19.92 22.92
C LEU A 494 1.14 -19.26 22.65
N GLN A 495 0.91 -18.81 21.42
CA GLN A 495 -0.40 -18.31 20.96
C GLN A 495 -0.79 -18.86 19.59
N LEU A 496 -2.09 -18.91 19.30
CA LEU A 496 -2.62 -19.19 17.97
C LEU A 496 -4.04 -18.58 17.78
N PRO A 497 -4.34 -17.95 16.63
CA PRO A 497 -5.71 -17.60 16.26
C PRO A 497 -6.60 -18.85 16.11
N LEU A 498 -7.88 -18.78 16.47
CA LEU A 498 -8.79 -19.94 16.41
C LEU A 498 -8.96 -20.48 14.98
N MET A 499 -9.02 -19.61 13.95
CA MET A 499 -9.21 -20.05 12.57
C MET A 499 -7.94 -20.61 11.92
N ASP A 500 -6.80 -20.59 12.62
CA ASP A 500 -5.57 -21.25 12.16
C ASP A 500 -5.50 -22.71 12.61
N LEU A 501 -6.37 -23.16 13.54
CA LEU A 501 -6.41 -24.57 14.00
C LEU A 501 -6.64 -25.60 12.86
N PRO A 502 -7.53 -25.37 11.87
CA PRO A 502 -7.67 -26.30 10.76
C PRO A 502 -6.38 -26.51 9.97
N ARG A 503 -5.54 -25.48 9.83
CA ARG A 503 -4.22 -25.59 9.20
C ARG A 503 -3.29 -26.47 10.02
N ILE A 504 -3.24 -26.25 11.34
CA ILE A 504 -2.42 -27.06 12.25
C ILE A 504 -2.79 -28.54 12.19
N PHE A 505 -4.09 -28.85 12.12
CA PHE A 505 -4.58 -30.24 12.08
C PHE A 505 -4.72 -30.82 10.67
N GLY A 506 -4.32 -30.09 9.62
CA GLY A 506 -4.44 -30.54 8.23
C GLY A 506 -5.87 -30.93 7.86
N THR A 507 -6.85 -30.14 8.28
CA THR A 507 -8.27 -30.47 8.10
C THR A 507 -8.62 -30.57 6.62
N THR A 508 -9.30 -31.68 6.28
CA THR A 508 -9.95 -31.97 5.00
C THR A 508 -11.46 -32.06 5.23
N LEU A 509 -12.26 -32.17 4.17
CA LEU A 509 -13.72 -32.31 4.31
C LEU A 509 -14.09 -33.54 5.15
N GLU A 510 -13.30 -34.61 5.04
CA GLU A 510 -13.49 -35.89 5.72
C GLU A 510 -13.02 -35.85 7.18
N THR A 511 -12.11 -34.93 7.53
CA THR A 511 -11.49 -34.85 8.87
C THR A 511 -11.96 -33.67 9.71
N ILE A 512 -12.95 -32.90 9.24
CA ILE A 512 -13.64 -31.88 10.05
C ILE A 512 -14.15 -32.54 11.34
N PRO A 513 -13.86 -31.98 12.54
CA PRO A 513 -14.46 -32.46 13.77
C PRO A 513 -15.95 -32.07 13.78
N ALA A 514 -16.78 -32.92 13.18
CA ALA A 514 -18.20 -32.69 12.97
C ALA A 514 -19.09 -33.24 14.10
N ASP A 515 -18.49 -33.90 15.09
CA ASP A 515 -19.20 -34.43 16.25
C ASP A 515 -19.90 -33.31 17.01
N VAL A 516 -21.23 -33.43 17.14
CA VAL A 516 -22.09 -32.50 17.88
C VAL A 516 -22.92 -33.28 18.90
N PRO A 517 -23.24 -32.69 20.07
CA PRO A 517 -22.85 -31.35 20.49
C PRO A 517 -21.39 -31.27 20.98
N TYR A 518 -20.69 -30.19 20.62
CA TYR A 518 -19.40 -29.82 21.23
C TYR A 518 -19.52 -28.58 22.14
N LEU A 519 -20.72 -28.00 22.23
CA LEU A 519 -21.12 -27.01 23.23
C LEU A 519 -22.36 -27.51 23.94
N THR A 520 -22.52 -27.15 25.22
CA THR A 520 -23.70 -27.49 26.01
C THR A 520 -24.30 -26.22 26.63
N ALA A 521 -25.63 -26.19 26.71
CA ALA A 521 -26.33 -25.12 27.41
C ALA A 521 -26.36 -25.40 28.92
N ASP A 522 -26.40 -24.34 29.73
CA ASP A 522 -26.59 -24.44 31.17
C ASP A 522 -27.91 -25.19 31.48
N PRO A 523 -27.87 -26.30 32.24
CA PRO A 523 -29.05 -27.11 32.53
C PRO A 523 -30.15 -26.36 33.29
N ILE A 524 -29.77 -25.43 34.17
CA ILE A 524 -30.69 -24.62 34.98
C ILE A 524 -31.42 -23.63 34.07
N LYS A 525 -30.67 -22.92 33.22
CA LYS A 525 -31.26 -22.00 32.23
C LYS A 525 -32.17 -22.75 31.25
N MET A 526 -31.74 -23.92 30.78
CA MET A 526 -32.54 -24.75 29.88
C MET A 526 -33.87 -25.16 30.52
N ALA A 527 -33.87 -25.53 31.81
CA ALA A 527 -35.10 -25.85 32.53
C ALA A 527 -36.04 -24.63 32.64
N ALA A 528 -35.49 -23.44 32.89
CA ALA A 528 -36.27 -22.20 32.89
C ALA A 528 -36.92 -21.92 31.52
N TRP A 529 -36.18 -22.08 30.42
CA TRP A 529 -36.72 -21.91 29.07
C TRP A 529 -37.80 -22.92 28.71
N ARG A 530 -37.67 -24.18 29.14
CA ARG A 530 -38.74 -25.18 28.95
C ARG A 530 -40.03 -24.79 29.66
N ASN A 531 -39.94 -24.11 30.80
CA ASN A 531 -41.11 -23.57 31.50
C ASN A 531 -41.71 -22.38 30.74
N VAL A 532 -40.88 -21.46 30.22
CA VAL A 532 -41.32 -20.32 29.40
C VAL A 532 -42.06 -20.79 28.13
N LEU A 533 -41.52 -21.80 27.45
CA LEU A 533 -42.10 -22.37 26.23
C LEU A 533 -43.34 -23.24 26.47
N GLY A 534 -43.56 -23.68 27.70
CA GLY A 534 -44.64 -24.59 28.07
C GLY A 534 -44.59 -25.96 27.40
N ARG A 535 -45.61 -26.78 27.65
CA ARG A 535 -45.79 -28.13 27.07
C ARG A 535 -46.62 -28.14 25.79
N ALA A 536 -46.64 -27.02 25.07
CA ALA A 536 -47.44 -26.85 23.86
C ALA A 536 -47.08 -27.93 22.80
N PRO A 537 -48.06 -28.61 22.18
CA PRO A 537 -47.81 -29.68 21.20
C PRO A 537 -47.33 -29.16 19.83
N GLN A 538 -47.41 -27.85 19.59
CA GLN A 538 -46.91 -27.21 18.37
C GLN A 538 -45.40 -27.40 18.22
N LEU A 539 -44.93 -27.47 16.97
CA LEU A 539 -43.53 -27.36 16.62
C LEU A 539 -43.00 -25.97 17.02
N LYS A 540 -41.99 -25.91 17.88
CA LYS A 540 -41.39 -24.67 18.37
C LYS A 540 -40.23 -24.27 17.47
N VAL A 541 -40.42 -23.20 16.68
CA VAL A 541 -39.46 -22.77 15.65
C VAL A 541 -38.87 -21.42 16.01
N GLY A 542 -37.55 -21.39 16.25
CA GLY A 542 -36.80 -20.15 16.39
C GLY A 542 -36.46 -19.55 15.03
N VAL A 543 -36.62 -18.23 14.86
CA VAL A 543 -36.35 -17.57 13.57
C VAL A 543 -35.36 -16.41 13.74
N VAL A 544 -34.36 -16.35 12.85
CA VAL A 544 -33.42 -15.23 12.69
C VAL A 544 -33.32 -14.86 11.21
N TRP A 545 -33.83 -13.70 10.82
CA TRP A 545 -33.93 -13.31 9.41
C TRP A 545 -32.85 -12.31 8.96
N ALA A 546 -32.13 -11.68 9.89
CA ALA A 546 -31.12 -10.68 9.57
C ALA A 546 -29.85 -10.82 10.42
N GLY A 547 -28.72 -10.67 9.76
CA GLY A 547 -27.42 -10.52 10.42
C GLY A 547 -27.13 -9.09 10.88
N ASN A 548 -25.87 -8.87 11.27
CA ASN A 548 -25.38 -7.55 11.69
C ASN A 548 -25.37 -6.56 10.51
N PRO A 549 -26.11 -5.43 10.59
CA PRO A 549 -26.18 -4.44 9.51
C PRO A 549 -24.85 -3.72 9.23
N ARG A 550 -23.89 -3.78 10.15
CA ARG A 550 -22.54 -3.22 9.96
C ARG A 550 -21.62 -4.12 9.14
N HIS A 551 -22.04 -5.34 8.81
CA HIS A 551 -21.23 -6.25 8.01
C HIS A 551 -21.27 -5.88 6.52
N LYS A 552 -20.12 -5.83 5.85
CA LYS A 552 -19.99 -5.40 4.44
C LYS A 552 -20.93 -6.14 3.47
N GLY A 553 -21.11 -7.46 3.66
CA GLY A 553 -21.99 -8.31 2.86
C GLY A 553 -23.43 -8.48 3.38
N ASP A 554 -23.87 -7.69 4.36
CA ASP A 554 -25.17 -7.90 5.03
C ASP A 554 -26.36 -7.87 4.05
N ARG A 555 -26.37 -6.94 3.10
CA ARG A 555 -27.44 -6.79 2.09
C ARG A 555 -27.69 -8.05 1.26
N GLN A 556 -26.68 -8.91 1.11
CA GLN A 556 -26.78 -10.10 0.28
C GLN A 556 -27.29 -11.31 1.06
N ARG A 557 -27.18 -11.31 2.40
CA ARG A 557 -27.50 -12.47 3.25
C ARG A 557 -28.66 -12.25 4.22
N SER A 558 -29.08 -11.01 4.42
CA SER A 558 -30.15 -10.65 5.35
C SER A 558 -31.46 -10.35 4.62
N LEU A 559 -32.58 -10.71 5.23
CA LEU A 559 -33.93 -10.54 4.73
C LEU A 559 -34.71 -9.54 5.60
N ALA A 560 -35.82 -9.01 5.11
CA ALA A 560 -36.74 -8.23 5.93
C ALA A 560 -37.75 -9.16 6.64
N ALA A 561 -38.18 -8.81 7.85
CA ALA A 561 -39.14 -9.59 8.62
C ALA A 561 -40.43 -9.86 7.82
N ARG A 562 -40.93 -8.84 7.08
CA ARG A 562 -42.13 -8.93 6.24
C ARG A 562 -42.04 -9.99 5.14
N ASP A 563 -40.84 -10.31 4.69
CA ASP A 563 -40.64 -11.31 3.64
C ASP A 563 -40.58 -12.72 4.24
N VAL A 564 -40.05 -12.87 5.44
CA VAL A 564 -39.79 -14.19 6.04
C VAL A 564 -40.95 -14.66 6.90
N LEU A 565 -41.34 -13.87 7.90
CA LEU A 565 -42.20 -14.33 8.98
C LEU A 565 -43.58 -14.77 8.52
N PRO A 566 -44.32 -14.02 7.67
CA PRO A 566 -45.65 -14.42 7.23
C PRO A 566 -45.66 -15.75 6.46
N ARG A 567 -44.54 -16.13 5.81
CA ARG A 567 -44.43 -17.37 5.04
C ARG A 567 -44.20 -18.60 5.91
N LEU A 568 -43.80 -18.42 7.16
CA LEU A 568 -43.56 -19.51 8.11
C LEU A 568 -44.74 -19.74 9.07
N LEU A 569 -45.78 -18.91 9.00
CA LEU A 569 -47.00 -19.05 9.79
C LEU A 569 -47.90 -20.14 9.21
N MET A 570 -48.16 -21.18 9.99
CA MET A 570 -49.00 -22.31 9.57
C MET A 570 -49.51 -23.12 10.78
N PRO A 571 -50.61 -23.87 10.61
CA PRO A 571 -51.14 -24.72 11.67
C PRO A 571 -50.10 -25.69 12.21
N GLY A 572 -50.03 -25.83 13.53
CA GLY A 572 -49.11 -26.74 14.21
C GLY A 572 -47.69 -26.19 14.42
N VAL A 573 -47.41 -24.94 14.04
CA VAL A 573 -46.14 -24.25 14.27
C VAL A 573 -46.33 -23.05 15.19
N GLN A 574 -45.42 -22.84 16.13
CA GLN A 574 -45.29 -21.60 16.90
C GLN A 574 -43.93 -20.97 16.60
N LEU A 575 -43.94 -19.71 16.15
CA LEU A 575 -42.71 -18.97 15.88
C LEU A 575 -42.21 -18.24 17.12
N TYR A 576 -40.88 -18.21 17.26
CA TYR A 576 -40.15 -17.51 18.29
C TYR A 576 -39.05 -16.67 17.64
N SER A 577 -39.08 -15.35 17.81
CA SER A 577 -38.01 -14.48 17.30
C SER A 577 -36.76 -14.64 18.17
N LEU A 578 -35.67 -15.08 17.55
CA LEU A 578 -34.32 -15.08 18.14
C LEU A 578 -33.49 -13.87 17.64
N GLN A 579 -34.13 -12.95 16.90
CA GLN A 579 -33.50 -11.77 16.33
C GLN A 579 -33.23 -10.73 17.43
N LYS A 580 -32.00 -10.70 17.98
CA LYS A 580 -31.66 -9.82 19.11
C LYS A 580 -31.89 -8.33 18.87
N GLU A 581 -31.58 -7.87 17.65
CA GLU A 581 -31.74 -6.47 17.25
C GLU A 581 -32.48 -6.44 15.91
N PRO A 582 -33.82 -6.47 15.91
CA PRO A 582 -34.62 -6.27 14.70
C PRO A 582 -34.32 -4.90 14.10
N ARG A 583 -34.41 -4.78 12.78
CA ARG A 583 -34.23 -3.49 12.11
C ARG A 583 -35.42 -2.60 12.40
N PRO A 584 -35.27 -1.26 12.36
CA PRO A 584 -36.41 -0.35 12.50
C PRO A 584 -37.57 -0.69 11.55
N ASP A 585 -37.26 -1.10 10.33
CA ASP A 585 -38.24 -1.48 9.30
C ASP A 585 -38.96 -2.81 9.59
N ASP A 586 -38.46 -3.63 10.53
CA ASP A 586 -39.10 -4.89 10.93
C ASP A 586 -40.21 -4.67 11.97
N ALA A 587 -40.20 -3.54 12.68
CA ALA A 587 -41.12 -3.27 13.80
C ALA A 587 -42.62 -3.33 13.41
N PRO A 588 -43.07 -2.76 12.27
CA PRO A 588 -44.47 -2.87 11.87
C PRO A 588 -44.91 -4.32 11.68
N THR A 589 -44.06 -5.15 11.05
CA THR A 589 -44.37 -6.57 10.85
C THR A 589 -44.47 -7.32 12.17
N LEU A 590 -43.55 -7.09 13.11
CA LEU A 590 -43.60 -7.74 14.42
C LEU A 590 -44.84 -7.34 15.21
N LEU A 591 -45.27 -6.08 15.11
CA LEU A 591 -46.50 -5.60 15.73
C LEU A 591 -47.74 -6.24 15.09
N ASP A 592 -47.80 -6.29 13.76
CA ASP A 592 -48.92 -6.85 13.00
C ASP A 592 -49.10 -8.36 13.28
N LEU A 593 -48.00 -9.09 13.46
CA LEU A 593 -48.04 -10.52 13.76
C LEU A 593 -48.40 -10.81 15.22
N GLY A 594 -48.18 -9.88 16.16
CA GLY A 594 -48.60 -10.01 17.55
C GLY A 594 -48.22 -11.36 18.19
N SER A 595 -49.22 -12.13 18.64
CA SER A 595 -48.98 -13.43 19.31
C SER A 595 -48.54 -14.57 18.38
N ASP A 596 -48.61 -14.38 17.06
CA ASP A 596 -48.19 -15.38 16.08
C ASP A 596 -46.65 -15.56 16.08
N ILE A 597 -45.92 -14.55 16.57
CA ILE A 597 -44.48 -14.64 16.85
C ILE A 597 -44.17 -14.14 18.26
N ILE A 598 -43.58 -15.01 19.08
CA ILE A 598 -43.18 -14.64 20.44
C ILE A 598 -41.75 -14.09 20.40
N ASP A 599 -41.57 -12.82 20.76
CA ASP A 599 -40.25 -12.19 20.73
C ASP A 599 -39.41 -12.54 21.97
N PHE A 600 -38.33 -13.31 21.76
CA PHE A 600 -37.38 -13.64 22.81
C PHE A 600 -36.24 -12.63 22.93
N ALA A 601 -36.06 -11.72 21.98
CA ALA A 601 -34.94 -10.78 21.97
C ALA A 601 -34.71 -10.07 23.32
N PRO A 602 -35.73 -9.58 24.05
CA PRO A 602 -35.55 -8.92 25.34
C PRO A 602 -35.00 -9.83 26.45
N LEU A 603 -35.17 -11.15 26.31
CA LEU A 603 -34.73 -12.15 27.28
C LEU A 603 -33.30 -12.65 26.97
N LEU A 604 -32.80 -12.49 25.74
CA LEU A 604 -31.51 -13.02 25.27
C LEU A 604 -30.32 -12.10 25.63
N LYS A 605 -29.95 -12.07 26.91
CA LYS A 605 -28.90 -11.18 27.45
C LYS A 605 -27.50 -11.50 26.90
N ASP A 606 -27.13 -12.77 26.86
CA ASP A 606 -25.84 -13.28 26.38
C ASP A 606 -26.03 -14.59 25.61
N PHE A 607 -24.94 -15.15 25.07
CA PHE A 607 -25.01 -16.41 24.33
C PHE A 607 -25.26 -17.65 25.20
N ALA A 608 -25.07 -17.58 26.52
CA ALA A 608 -25.45 -18.68 27.41
C ALA A 608 -26.98 -18.77 27.53
N GLU A 609 -27.65 -17.62 27.60
CA GLU A 609 -29.12 -17.52 27.54
C GLU A 609 -29.66 -17.95 26.17
N THR A 610 -29.05 -17.47 25.08
CA THR A 610 -29.42 -17.90 23.72
C THR A 610 -29.24 -19.40 23.54
N ALA A 611 -28.17 -20.00 24.07
CA ALA A 611 -27.95 -21.45 23.99
C ALA A 611 -29.05 -22.23 24.70
N ALA A 612 -29.49 -21.77 25.87
CA ALA A 612 -30.56 -22.38 26.63
C ALA A 612 -31.92 -22.27 25.91
N ALA A 613 -32.23 -21.10 25.34
CA ALA A 613 -33.43 -20.89 24.54
C ALA A 613 -33.46 -21.82 23.31
N VAL A 614 -32.36 -21.83 22.53
CA VAL A 614 -32.20 -22.68 21.33
C VAL A 614 -32.32 -24.17 21.67
N SER A 615 -31.77 -24.60 22.81
CA SER A 615 -31.85 -26.00 23.25
C SER A 615 -33.27 -26.45 23.62
N ALA A 616 -34.19 -25.51 23.86
CA ALA A 616 -35.59 -25.80 24.17
C ALA A 616 -36.52 -25.70 22.95
N LEU A 617 -36.00 -25.31 21.78
CA LEU A 617 -36.71 -25.26 20.50
C LEU A 617 -36.52 -26.56 19.71
N ASP A 618 -37.47 -26.88 18.83
CA ASP A 618 -37.43 -28.06 17.98
C ASP A 618 -36.62 -27.83 16.69
N LEU A 619 -36.66 -26.59 16.17
CA LEU A 619 -36.00 -26.17 14.94
C LEU A 619 -35.55 -24.71 15.05
N VAL A 620 -34.39 -24.39 14.48
CA VAL A 620 -33.98 -23.00 14.22
C VAL A 620 -33.93 -22.76 12.71
N ILE A 621 -34.66 -21.76 12.23
CA ILE A 621 -34.56 -21.26 10.85
C ILE A 621 -33.79 -19.94 10.90
N SER A 622 -32.66 -19.87 10.21
CA SER A 622 -31.78 -18.71 10.30
C SER A 622 -31.24 -18.32 8.92
N VAL A 623 -30.91 -17.06 8.70
CA VAL A 623 -29.87 -16.66 7.74
C VAL A 623 -28.49 -16.84 8.37
N ASP A 624 -27.41 -16.75 7.59
CA ASP A 624 -26.04 -16.97 8.09
C ASP A 624 -25.66 -16.01 9.25
N THR A 625 -25.76 -16.51 10.48
CA THR A 625 -25.55 -15.77 11.73
C THR A 625 -24.90 -16.64 12.80
N SER A 626 -24.39 -15.99 13.86
CA SER A 626 -23.88 -16.68 15.05
C SER A 626 -24.91 -17.59 15.74
N VAL A 627 -26.21 -17.33 15.61
CA VAL A 627 -27.26 -18.19 16.19
C VAL A 627 -27.33 -19.53 15.46
N ALA A 628 -27.12 -19.54 14.14
CA ALA A 628 -27.06 -20.76 13.34
C ALA A 628 -25.86 -21.63 13.75
N HIS A 629 -24.69 -21.02 13.91
CA HIS A 629 -23.50 -21.70 14.42
C HIS A 629 -23.69 -22.23 15.84
N LEU A 630 -24.33 -21.45 16.72
CA LEU A 630 -24.64 -21.89 18.09
C LEU A 630 -25.56 -23.10 18.09
N ALA A 631 -26.66 -23.05 17.34
CA ALA A 631 -27.63 -24.15 17.25
C ALA A 631 -26.99 -25.42 16.67
N GLY A 632 -26.15 -25.29 15.64
CA GLY A 632 -25.37 -26.40 15.10
C GLY A 632 -24.38 -26.97 16.13
N ALA A 633 -23.67 -26.12 16.88
CA ALA A 633 -22.74 -26.55 17.92
C ALA A 633 -23.43 -27.30 19.09
N LEU A 634 -24.69 -26.97 19.36
CA LEU A 634 -25.56 -27.63 20.34
C LEU A 634 -26.23 -28.89 19.78
N GLY A 635 -25.97 -29.27 18.52
CA GLY A 635 -26.60 -30.44 17.87
C GLY A 635 -28.11 -30.28 17.67
N ARG A 636 -28.61 -29.04 17.53
CA ARG A 636 -30.03 -28.79 17.24
C ARG A 636 -30.29 -28.80 15.73
N PRO A 637 -31.50 -29.18 15.28
CA PRO A 637 -31.88 -29.02 13.88
C PRO A 637 -31.84 -27.55 13.46
N VAL A 638 -31.19 -27.27 12.33
CA VAL A 638 -31.12 -25.91 11.76
C VAL A 638 -31.44 -25.92 10.29
N TRP A 639 -32.31 -25.03 9.84
CA TRP A 639 -32.52 -24.75 8.41
C TRP A 639 -31.91 -23.40 8.08
N MET A 640 -30.89 -23.44 7.23
CA MET A 640 -30.05 -22.31 6.89
C MET A 640 -30.50 -21.70 5.55
N LEU A 641 -31.01 -20.48 5.60
CA LEU A 641 -31.35 -19.68 4.44
C LEU A 641 -30.08 -19.01 3.91
N LEU A 642 -29.65 -19.41 2.72
CA LEU A 642 -28.36 -19.01 2.17
C LEU A 642 -28.48 -18.19 0.88
N PRO A 643 -27.62 -17.17 0.72
CA PRO A 643 -27.46 -16.51 -0.56
C PRO A 643 -26.84 -17.46 -1.60
N TYR A 644 -26.89 -17.05 -2.87
CA TYR A 644 -26.45 -17.87 -4.00
C TYR A 644 -25.08 -18.52 -3.80
N ALA A 645 -23.98 -17.76 -3.64
CA ALA A 645 -22.67 -18.37 -3.39
C ALA A 645 -21.69 -17.35 -2.78
N LEU A 646 -21.64 -17.24 -1.45
CA LEU A 646 -20.82 -16.19 -0.79
C LEU A 646 -19.96 -16.67 0.37
N ASP A 647 -20.33 -17.74 1.07
CA ASP A 647 -19.58 -18.20 2.23
C ASP A 647 -19.07 -19.62 2.05
N TRP A 648 -17.77 -19.78 2.20
CA TRP A 648 -17.04 -21.02 1.99
C TRP A 648 -17.43 -22.11 2.99
N ARG A 649 -17.96 -21.75 4.18
CA ARG A 649 -18.39 -22.72 5.21
C ARG A 649 -19.49 -23.65 4.71
N TRP A 650 -20.31 -23.15 3.80
CA TRP A 650 -21.48 -23.86 3.29
C TRP A 650 -21.22 -24.57 1.96
N LEU A 651 -20.01 -24.46 1.42
CA LEU A 651 -19.57 -25.02 0.14
C LEU A 651 -20.55 -24.71 -1.02
N ARG A 652 -20.38 -25.42 -2.13
CA ARG A 652 -21.21 -25.30 -3.34
C ARG A 652 -22.12 -26.51 -3.51
N ASP A 653 -23.27 -26.29 -4.14
CA ASP A 653 -24.15 -27.33 -4.71
C ASP A 653 -24.54 -28.48 -3.77
N ARG A 654 -24.80 -28.15 -2.50
CA ARG A 654 -25.23 -29.12 -1.49
C ARG A 654 -26.32 -28.56 -0.58
N ALA A 655 -27.16 -29.47 -0.06
CA ALA A 655 -28.26 -29.17 0.85
C ALA A 655 -27.94 -29.49 2.33
N ASP A 656 -26.71 -29.94 2.60
CA ASP A 656 -26.17 -30.28 3.92
C ASP A 656 -24.83 -29.56 4.14
N THR A 657 -24.22 -29.71 5.32
CA THR A 657 -22.90 -29.12 5.60
C THR A 657 -22.01 -30.10 6.37
N PRO A 658 -20.72 -30.22 6.01
CA PRO A 658 -19.80 -31.10 6.73
C PRO A 658 -19.44 -30.55 8.12
N TRP A 659 -19.80 -29.29 8.42
CA TRP A 659 -19.54 -28.68 9.72
C TRP A 659 -20.60 -28.99 10.77
N TYR A 660 -21.85 -29.22 10.37
CA TYR A 660 -22.99 -29.41 11.27
C TYR A 660 -23.92 -30.48 10.69
N PRO A 661 -23.80 -31.75 11.14
CA PRO A 661 -24.60 -32.86 10.64
C PRO A 661 -26.12 -32.68 10.82
N THR A 662 -26.55 -31.78 11.71
CA THR A 662 -27.96 -31.49 11.99
C THR A 662 -28.55 -30.34 11.17
N MET A 663 -27.79 -29.77 10.22
CA MET A 663 -28.17 -28.55 9.50
C MET A 663 -28.49 -28.82 8.02
N ARG A 664 -29.68 -28.38 7.60
CA ARG A 664 -30.13 -28.35 6.19
C ARG A 664 -29.90 -26.96 5.59
N LEU A 665 -29.50 -26.91 4.32
CA LEU A 665 -29.22 -25.69 3.59
C LEU A 665 -30.28 -25.42 2.51
N PHE A 666 -30.82 -24.21 2.51
CA PHE A 666 -31.76 -23.70 1.52
C PHE A 666 -31.12 -22.51 0.81
N ARG A 667 -30.62 -22.76 -0.41
CA ARG A 667 -29.81 -21.79 -1.16
C ARG A 667 -30.59 -21.17 -2.30
N GLN A 668 -30.33 -19.90 -2.60
CA GLN A 668 -30.84 -19.24 -3.81
C GLN A 668 -30.41 -19.98 -5.09
N GLU A 669 -31.24 -19.91 -6.13
CA GLU A 669 -30.92 -20.46 -7.45
C GLU A 669 -30.13 -19.47 -8.33
N ARG A 670 -30.27 -18.17 -8.04
CA ARG A 670 -29.53 -17.06 -8.65
C ARG A 670 -29.45 -15.90 -7.66
N PRO A 671 -28.50 -14.97 -7.80
CA PRO A 671 -28.38 -13.84 -6.88
C PRO A 671 -29.71 -13.10 -6.67
N MET A 672 -30.03 -12.83 -5.40
CA MET A 672 -31.22 -12.13 -4.92
C MET A 672 -32.56 -12.86 -5.10
N ALA A 673 -32.59 -14.09 -5.62
CA ALA A 673 -33.82 -14.86 -5.80
C ALA A 673 -34.26 -15.57 -4.50
N TRP A 674 -34.67 -14.80 -3.50
CA TRP A 674 -35.07 -15.31 -2.18
C TRP A 674 -36.45 -15.99 -2.14
N ASP A 675 -37.38 -15.62 -3.02
CA ASP A 675 -38.74 -16.17 -2.99
C ASP A 675 -38.77 -17.70 -3.13
N GLY A 676 -37.94 -18.27 -4.00
CA GLY A 676 -37.83 -19.73 -4.16
C GLY A 676 -37.29 -20.43 -2.92
N VAL A 677 -36.33 -19.80 -2.23
CA VAL A 677 -35.78 -20.30 -0.96
C VAL A 677 -36.86 -20.36 0.10
N LEU A 678 -37.61 -19.26 0.26
CA LEU A 678 -38.67 -19.15 1.25
C LEU A 678 -39.84 -20.08 0.96
N ALA A 679 -40.23 -20.23 -0.32
CA ALA A 679 -41.27 -21.16 -0.73
C ALA A 679 -40.91 -22.62 -0.41
N ARG A 680 -39.68 -23.05 -0.72
CA ARG A 680 -39.21 -24.40 -0.38
C ARG A 680 -39.14 -24.62 1.13
N THR A 681 -38.63 -23.63 1.87
CA THR A 681 -38.55 -23.70 3.33
C THR A 681 -39.94 -23.83 3.96
N ALA A 682 -40.91 -23.02 3.51
CA ALA A 682 -42.29 -23.09 4.00
C ALA A 682 -42.97 -24.42 3.67
N ALA A 683 -42.79 -24.94 2.45
CA ALA A 683 -43.35 -26.23 2.05
C ALA A 683 -42.81 -27.39 2.90
N GLU A 684 -41.50 -27.41 3.16
CA GLU A 684 -40.87 -28.40 4.04
C GLU A 684 -41.35 -28.25 5.49
N LEU A 685 -41.53 -27.01 5.97
CA LEU A 685 -42.02 -26.77 7.33
C LEU A 685 -43.44 -27.30 7.51
N ALA A 686 -44.30 -27.14 6.51
CA ALA A 686 -45.66 -27.65 6.52
C ALA A 686 -45.70 -29.18 6.64
N ARG A 687 -44.80 -29.89 5.96
CA ARG A 687 -44.66 -31.34 6.05
C ARG A 687 -44.20 -31.80 7.44
N VAL A 688 -43.21 -31.10 8.02
CA VAL A 688 -42.76 -31.37 9.40
C VAL A 688 -43.90 -31.13 10.40
N ALA A 689 -44.67 -30.05 10.23
CA ALA A 689 -45.83 -29.74 11.07
C ALA A 689 -46.94 -30.79 10.93
N ALA A 690 -47.09 -31.40 9.75
CA ALA A 690 -48.01 -32.51 9.48
C ALA A 690 -47.54 -33.87 10.02
N GLY A 691 -46.35 -33.95 10.63
CA GLY A 691 -45.85 -35.15 11.32
C GLY A 691 -44.62 -35.81 10.70
N GLU A 692 -44.13 -35.32 9.55
CA GLU A 692 -42.91 -35.83 8.90
C GLU A 692 -41.63 -35.33 9.62
N ARG A 693 -41.48 -35.65 10.90
CA ARG A 693 -40.39 -35.16 11.77
C ARG A 693 -38.98 -35.52 11.27
N GLY A 694 -38.84 -36.56 10.46
CA GLY A 694 -37.57 -36.95 9.83
C GLY A 694 -36.97 -35.86 8.95
N LEU A 695 -37.80 -34.96 8.39
CA LEU A 695 -37.34 -33.84 7.56
C LEU A 695 -36.67 -32.72 8.37
N LEU A 696 -36.63 -32.78 9.70
CA LEU A 696 -35.89 -31.79 10.49
C LEU A 696 -34.39 -31.83 10.20
N LEU A 697 -33.85 -33.01 9.89
CA LEU A 697 -32.44 -33.27 9.65
C LEU A 697 -32.17 -33.46 8.14
N PRO A 698 -30.92 -33.28 7.68
CA PRO A 698 -30.53 -33.66 6.32
C PRO A 698 -30.83 -35.14 6.04
N GLU A 699 -31.13 -35.46 4.78
CA GLU A 699 -31.18 -36.86 4.36
C GLU A 699 -29.81 -37.49 4.57
N SER A 700 -29.75 -38.62 5.27
CA SER A 700 -28.51 -39.36 5.47
C SER A 700 -27.99 -39.80 4.10
N MET A 701 -26.88 -39.22 3.66
CA MET A 701 -26.19 -39.64 2.44
C MET A 701 -25.87 -41.14 2.55
N PRO A 702 -26.06 -41.94 1.48
CA PRO A 702 -25.51 -43.29 1.46
C PRO A 702 -24.01 -43.19 1.70
N SER A 703 -23.54 -43.91 2.72
CA SER A 703 -22.14 -44.01 3.15
C SER A 703 -21.21 -44.46 2.04
#